data_AF-A0A845LZJ7-F1
#
_entry.id   AF-A0A845LZJ7-F1
#
_cell.length_a   1.000
_cell.length_b   1.000
_cell.length_c   1.000
_cell.angle_alpha   90.00
_cell.angle_beta   90.00
_cell.angle_gamma   90.00
#
_symmetry.space_group_name_H-M   'P 1'
#
loop_
_entity.id
_entity.type
_entity.pdbx_description
1 polymer ?
#
loop_
_entity_poly.entity_id
_entity_poly.type
_entity_poly.pdbx_seq_one_letter_code
_entity_poly.pdbx_strand_id
1 'polypeptide(L)'
;MLINGLPSKQGLYDPRFEHDACGIGFIANINGDKSNDIIRQALTALVNLDHRGGQGAEQNTGDGAGILMQIPHAFMAQECSAMNIALPAEGHYGVGMLFLPRDRERRLACERVLERIVAEEGLSLLGWRTVPTDNTLLGNGAKAVEPFIRQVFIEADELTKTKLAEGDDKAVERKLYVIRKRAENAIRHSGMPGVDSFYFSSLSSRTIVYKGMLTPFQVDKYFLELKDPVMETALALVHSRYSTNTFPSWERAHPNRYMIHNGEINTVRGNVNWMFARQAMCETELFGEDLAKVMPVVDMNGTDSAMFDNCLEFLTLTGRSMPHAMMMMVPEPWEKNEAMSPEKKAFYQYHSFMMEPWDGPAAIVFSDGRYIGASLDRNGLRPARYYVTKDGLIVMSSEVGVIELATEDIILKDRIRPGRMLLVDTQEGKIISDEDLKTEMAAQFPYQEWLKTHMMQLEDLEDAAEVPGTNFETLLQRQHAFGYTYEELMKTIEPLAKAADDPVSSMGYDAPLAVLSDQPQLLYNYFKQLFAQVTNPPIDSIREELVTAISTTIGPEKNLLKPTPDSCRQIKVAMPVITNAELAKLRHIRRDGFKSVTLPIVFGINEGSLGLKLALDGLCVAADRAIATGANVLILSDREVSKSKAPIPALLAVSCLHHHLIKSGTRLKSTLLLESAEPREVHHFAALLGYGVSAVNPYFVYETLEDMLQEGLLEGITHGEAVNNFNKGITKGVVKILSKMGISTIQGYRGAQIFECVGINQEVVDRYFTGTPSRIGGIGLEEIAKEVEMRHWRAFNDQPGRDLTLDSGSVSQWRSGGEEHLYNPQSITTLQSACRLGDYRMFQQFTKATDDQTQKLKTIRGLLKFKAAAPIPLEEVESVESILKRFKTGAMSFGSISQEAHETLAIAMNRIGGKSNTGEGGEDPARFVKEANGDLKRSATKQVASGRFGVNSHYLVNADELQIKMAQGAKPGEGGQLPGGKVFPWIAKARRTTAGVGLISPPPHHDIYSIEDLAELIH
;
A
#
# COMPACT_ATOMS: atom_id res chain seq x y z
N MET A 1 -22.22 3.07 -17.36
CA MET A 1 -22.04 1.63 -17.69
C MET A 1 -21.41 0.98 -16.47
N LEU A 2 -21.91 -0.18 -16.05
CA LEU A 2 -21.25 -0.98 -15.01
C LEU A 2 -20.16 -1.81 -15.70
N ILE A 3 -18.92 -1.75 -15.23
CA ILE A 3 -17.83 -2.67 -15.61
C ILE A 3 -17.68 -3.62 -14.42
N ASN A 4 -17.88 -4.92 -14.61
CA ASN A 4 -17.78 -5.93 -13.54
C ASN A 4 -18.72 -5.69 -12.34
N GLY A 5 -19.89 -5.11 -12.55
CA GLY A 5 -20.84 -4.76 -11.48
C GLY A 5 -20.51 -3.47 -10.72
N LEU A 6 -19.35 -2.84 -10.99
CA LEU A 6 -18.96 -1.55 -10.45
C LEU A 6 -19.27 -0.41 -11.43
N PRO A 7 -19.67 0.78 -10.96
CA PRO A 7 -19.82 1.93 -11.84
C PRO A 7 -18.47 2.32 -12.45
N SER A 8 -18.49 2.65 -13.75
CA SER A 8 -17.34 3.33 -14.39
C SER A 8 -16.93 4.55 -13.56
N LYS A 9 -15.62 4.87 -13.56
CA LYS A 9 -15.07 6.06 -12.89
C LYS A 9 -15.99 7.27 -13.10
N GLN A 10 -16.47 7.86 -12.01
CA GLN A 10 -17.40 8.98 -12.03
C GLN A 10 -17.11 9.96 -10.88
N GLY A 11 -16.93 11.24 -11.21
CA GLY A 11 -16.53 12.24 -10.22
C GLY A 11 -15.23 11.83 -9.50
N LEU A 12 -15.27 11.76 -8.16
CA LEU A 12 -14.13 11.39 -7.30
C LEU A 12 -14.00 9.87 -7.08
N TYR A 13 -14.97 9.07 -7.54
CA TYR A 13 -14.98 7.62 -7.37
C TYR A 13 -14.18 6.90 -8.46
N ASP A 14 -13.31 5.98 -8.07
CA ASP A 14 -12.55 5.08 -8.95
C ASP A 14 -12.62 3.65 -8.39
N PRO A 15 -13.09 2.64 -9.16
CA PRO A 15 -13.29 1.27 -8.68
C PRO A 15 -12.00 0.53 -8.29
N ARG A 16 -10.83 1.11 -8.56
CA ARG A 16 -9.53 0.55 -8.18
C ARG A 16 -9.18 0.75 -6.71
N PHE A 17 -9.90 1.61 -5.98
CA PHE A 17 -9.67 1.84 -4.54
C PHE A 17 -10.56 0.97 -3.63
N GLU A 18 -11.05 -0.15 -4.15
CA GLU A 18 -11.90 -1.07 -3.40
C GLU A 18 -11.04 -2.08 -2.65
N HIS A 19 -11.30 -2.24 -1.34
CA HIS A 19 -10.55 -3.10 -0.42
C HIS A 19 -11.46 -4.09 0.30
N ASP A 20 -10.89 -5.22 0.75
CA ASP A 20 -11.59 -6.34 1.38
C ASP A 20 -10.86 -6.83 2.65
N ALA A 21 -11.59 -7.25 3.67
CA ALA A 21 -11.09 -7.88 4.92
C ALA A 21 -12.10 -8.92 5.43
N CYS A 22 -11.71 -9.95 6.20
CA CYS A 22 -12.45 -11.23 6.11
C CYS A 22 -12.37 -12.17 7.35
N GLY A 23 -13.21 -13.21 7.35
CA GLY A 23 -13.07 -14.42 8.16
C GLY A 23 -12.52 -15.58 7.32
N ILE A 24 -11.53 -16.32 7.84
CA ILE A 24 -10.87 -17.42 7.12
C ILE A 24 -10.72 -18.69 7.96
N GLY A 25 -10.68 -19.83 7.29
CA GLY A 25 -10.28 -21.08 7.91
C GLY A 25 -10.02 -22.20 6.92
N PHE A 26 -9.38 -23.26 7.39
CA PHE A 26 -9.29 -24.52 6.69
C PHE A 26 -9.43 -25.72 7.62
N ILE A 27 -9.92 -26.81 7.03
CA ILE A 27 -10.01 -28.12 7.67
C ILE A 27 -9.26 -29.08 6.73
N ALA A 28 -8.39 -29.93 7.28
CA ALA A 28 -7.75 -30.98 6.51
C ALA A 28 -7.51 -32.23 7.35
N ASN A 29 -7.46 -33.39 6.70
CA ASN A 29 -6.91 -34.61 7.27
C ASN A 29 -5.43 -34.70 6.89
N ILE A 30 -4.57 -34.80 7.90
CA ILE A 30 -3.11 -34.82 7.74
C ILE A 30 -2.66 -35.99 6.87
N ASN A 31 -3.32 -37.14 6.96
CA ASN A 31 -2.98 -38.37 6.23
C ASN A 31 -3.54 -38.40 4.79
N GLY A 32 -4.31 -37.39 4.39
CA GLY A 32 -4.93 -37.35 3.07
C GLY A 32 -6.21 -38.18 2.94
N ASP A 33 -6.78 -38.66 4.05
CA ASP A 33 -8.03 -39.40 4.04
C ASP A 33 -9.19 -38.48 3.61
N LYS A 34 -9.86 -38.83 2.50
CA LYS A 34 -10.98 -38.06 1.96
C LYS A 34 -12.27 -38.41 2.71
N SER A 35 -13.06 -37.40 3.07
CA SER A 35 -14.37 -37.59 3.72
C SER A 35 -15.33 -36.44 3.40
N ASN A 36 -16.63 -36.73 3.39
CA ASN A 36 -17.69 -35.72 3.34
C ASN A 36 -17.74 -34.87 4.62
N ASP A 37 -17.31 -35.42 5.76
CA ASP A 37 -17.34 -34.72 7.04
C ASP A 37 -16.43 -33.48 7.04
N ILE A 38 -15.32 -33.52 6.28
CA ILE A 38 -14.41 -32.36 6.12
C ILE A 38 -15.14 -31.19 5.47
N ILE A 39 -15.99 -31.47 4.46
CA ILE A 39 -16.81 -30.45 3.80
C ILE A 39 -17.82 -29.85 4.78
N ARG A 40 -18.51 -30.70 5.55
CA ARG A 40 -19.51 -30.26 6.54
C ARG A 40 -18.89 -29.43 7.65
N GLN A 41 -17.73 -29.84 8.17
CA GLN A 41 -16.98 -29.11 9.18
C GLN A 41 -16.48 -27.77 8.63
N ALA A 42 -16.00 -27.73 7.40
CA ALA A 42 -15.58 -26.48 6.75
C ALA A 42 -16.74 -25.50 6.57
N LEU A 43 -17.91 -25.97 6.12
CA LEU A 43 -19.11 -25.12 6.01
C LEU A 43 -19.63 -24.68 7.39
N THR A 44 -19.51 -25.52 8.42
CA THR A 44 -19.85 -25.13 9.80
C THR A 44 -18.91 -24.03 10.31
N ALA A 45 -17.61 -24.17 10.06
CA ALA A 45 -16.62 -23.15 10.41
C ALA A 45 -16.91 -21.82 9.68
N LEU A 46 -17.29 -21.89 8.40
CA LEU A 46 -17.67 -20.71 7.62
C LEU A 46 -18.88 -19.98 8.24
N VAL A 47 -19.92 -20.71 8.63
CA VAL A 47 -21.12 -20.13 9.28
C VAL A 47 -20.78 -19.48 10.63
N ASN A 48 -19.90 -20.10 11.40
CA ASN A 48 -19.48 -19.56 12.70
C ASN A 48 -18.55 -18.34 12.60
N LEU A 49 -18.14 -17.94 11.38
CA LEU A 49 -17.37 -16.73 11.11
C LEU A 49 -18.24 -15.58 10.54
N ASP A 50 -19.57 -15.73 10.51
CA ASP A 50 -20.49 -14.75 9.91
C ASP A 50 -20.44 -13.38 10.59
N HIS A 51 -20.15 -13.31 11.89
CA HIS A 51 -19.99 -12.04 12.62
C HIS A 51 -18.78 -11.21 12.16
N ARG A 52 -17.84 -11.82 11.42
CA ARG A 52 -16.71 -11.11 10.78
C ARG A 52 -16.98 -10.74 9.32
N GLY A 53 -18.12 -11.16 8.76
CA GLY A 53 -18.50 -10.89 7.38
C GLY A 53 -19.28 -9.58 7.23
N GLY A 54 -19.19 -8.97 6.05
CA GLY A 54 -20.01 -7.81 5.69
C GLY A 54 -21.40 -8.27 5.26
N GLN A 55 -22.44 -7.63 5.81
CA GLN A 55 -23.79 -7.72 5.26
C GLN A 55 -24.02 -6.48 4.39
N GLY A 56 -24.45 -6.69 3.15
CA GLY A 56 -24.76 -5.62 2.22
C GLY A 56 -25.99 -4.80 2.65
N ALA A 57 -26.46 -3.91 1.78
CA ALA A 57 -27.63 -3.07 2.07
C ALA A 57 -28.92 -3.87 2.38
N GLU A 58 -28.99 -5.14 1.97
CA GLU A 58 -30.05 -6.09 2.31
C GLU A 58 -29.45 -7.20 3.20
N GLN A 59 -30.12 -7.59 4.29
CA GLN A 59 -29.63 -8.62 5.24
C GLN A 59 -29.30 -9.97 4.60
N ASN A 60 -29.90 -10.29 3.44
CA ASN A 60 -29.69 -11.54 2.71
C ASN A 60 -28.76 -11.40 1.50
N THR A 61 -28.02 -10.29 1.41
CA THR A 61 -26.96 -10.05 0.42
C THR A 61 -25.62 -10.00 1.15
N GLY A 62 -24.81 -11.06 1.05
CA GLY A 62 -23.45 -11.09 1.60
C GLY A 62 -22.41 -10.57 0.59
N ASP A 63 -21.29 -10.04 1.08
CA ASP A 63 -20.23 -9.50 0.21
C ASP A 63 -19.45 -10.59 -0.54
N GLY A 64 -19.54 -11.85 -0.10
CA GLY A 64 -19.02 -13.02 -0.79
C GLY A 64 -18.59 -14.13 0.16
N ALA A 65 -18.91 -15.38 -0.20
CA ALA A 65 -18.50 -16.55 0.54
C ALA A 65 -18.23 -17.73 -0.40
N GLY A 66 -17.42 -18.67 0.04
CA GLY A 66 -17.11 -19.85 -0.74
C GLY A 66 -16.21 -20.87 -0.05
N ILE A 67 -15.99 -21.97 -0.78
CA ILE A 67 -15.17 -23.11 -0.39
C ILE A 67 -14.27 -23.54 -1.56
N LEU A 68 -13.01 -23.82 -1.26
CA LEU A 68 -12.07 -24.51 -2.14
C LEU A 68 -11.86 -25.91 -1.57
N MET A 69 -11.90 -26.93 -2.42
CA MET A 69 -11.68 -28.32 -2.05
C MET A 69 -10.94 -29.06 -3.16
N GLN A 70 -10.45 -30.26 -2.87
CA GLN A 70 -9.98 -31.15 -3.94
C GLN A 70 -11.14 -31.56 -4.85
N ILE A 71 -10.84 -31.87 -6.11
CA ILE A 71 -11.84 -32.37 -7.05
C ILE A 71 -12.38 -33.72 -6.54
N PRO A 72 -13.70 -33.84 -6.28
CA PRO A 72 -14.30 -35.07 -5.78
C PRO A 72 -14.51 -36.03 -6.97
N HIS A 73 -13.46 -36.75 -7.37
CA HIS A 73 -13.45 -37.57 -8.59
C HIS A 73 -14.63 -38.56 -8.67
N ALA A 74 -14.95 -39.26 -7.58
CA ALA A 74 -16.05 -40.23 -7.54
C ALA A 74 -17.41 -39.57 -7.87
N PHE A 75 -17.71 -38.44 -7.24
CA PHE A 75 -18.90 -37.64 -7.53
C PHE A 75 -18.92 -37.16 -8.98
N MET A 76 -17.80 -36.59 -9.46
CA MET A 76 -17.71 -36.07 -10.82
C MET A 76 -17.89 -37.16 -11.88
N ALA A 77 -17.31 -38.35 -11.67
CA ALA A 77 -17.46 -39.49 -12.57
C ALA A 77 -18.91 -39.98 -12.63
N GLN A 78 -19.59 -40.06 -11.49
CA GLN A 78 -21.00 -40.43 -11.40
C GLN A 78 -21.90 -39.44 -12.17
N GLU A 79 -21.75 -38.15 -11.90
CA GLU A 79 -22.55 -37.08 -12.52
C GLU A 79 -22.28 -36.95 -14.03
N CYS A 80 -21.03 -37.07 -14.45
CA CYS A 80 -20.65 -37.00 -15.87
C CYS A 80 -21.14 -38.21 -16.65
N SER A 81 -21.10 -39.41 -16.07
CA SER A 81 -21.62 -40.62 -16.69
C SER A 81 -23.12 -40.49 -17.01
N ALA A 82 -23.91 -39.89 -16.09
CA ALA A 82 -25.33 -39.60 -16.33
C ALA A 82 -25.58 -38.65 -17.52
N MET A 83 -24.57 -37.88 -17.94
CA MET A 83 -24.61 -36.95 -19.08
C MET A 83 -23.88 -37.47 -20.32
N ASN A 84 -23.49 -38.76 -20.35
CA ASN A 84 -22.67 -39.39 -21.40
C ASN A 84 -21.28 -38.74 -21.59
N ILE A 85 -20.72 -38.18 -20.51
CA ILE A 85 -19.34 -37.66 -20.48
C ILE A 85 -18.48 -38.72 -19.77
N ALA A 86 -17.53 -39.32 -20.48
CA ALA A 86 -16.59 -40.27 -19.91
C ALA A 86 -15.38 -39.52 -19.34
N LEU A 87 -15.16 -39.61 -18.02
CA LEU A 87 -13.99 -39.01 -17.37
C LEU A 87 -12.82 -40.01 -17.32
N PRO A 88 -11.60 -39.57 -17.66
CA PRO A 88 -10.37 -40.29 -17.35
C PRO A 88 -10.14 -40.43 -15.84
N ALA A 89 -9.10 -41.18 -15.46
CA ALA A 89 -8.68 -41.28 -14.06
C ALA A 89 -8.29 -39.91 -13.45
N GLU A 90 -8.39 -39.80 -12.13
CA GLU A 90 -7.98 -38.61 -11.35
C GLU A 90 -6.58 -38.12 -11.78
N GLY A 91 -6.44 -36.80 -11.96
CA GLY A 91 -5.21 -36.17 -12.41
C GLY A 91 -5.00 -36.09 -13.93
N HIS A 92 -5.72 -36.89 -14.74
CA HIS A 92 -5.60 -36.86 -16.22
C HIS A 92 -6.60 -35.92 -16.91
N TYR A 93 -7.48 -35.26 -16.16
CA TYR A 93 -8.43 -34.27 -16.67
C TYR A 93 -8.50 -33.07 -15.73
N GLY A 94 -8.82 -31.91 -16.30
CA GLY A 94 -9.12 -30.68 -15.58
C GLY A 94 -10.61 -30.40 -15.53
N VAL A 95 -11.06 -29.76 -14.44
CA VAL A 95 -12.39 -29.21 -14.29
C VAL A 95 -12.29 -27.70 -14.20
N GLY A 96 -12.93 -26.99 -15.12
CA GLY A 96 -13.11 -25.55 -15.04
C GLY A 96 -14.45 -25.23 -14.41
N MET A 97 -14.48 -24.43 -13.34
CA MET A 97 -15.69 -23.84 -12.79
C MET A 97 -15.82 -22.41 -13.33
N LEU A 98 -16.82 -22.18 -14.18
CA LEU A 98 -16.98 -20.94 -14.94
C LEU A 98 -18.25 -20.18 -14.53
N PHE A 99 -18.08 -18.88 -14.41
CA PHE A 99 -19.15 -17.90 -14.51
C PHE A 99 -19.26 -17.47 -15.97
N LEU A 100 -20.47 -17.52 -16.50
CA LEU A 100 -20.78 -17.17 -17.89
C LEU A 100 -21.94 -16.16 -17.93
N PRO A 101 -22.08 -15.40 -19.03
CA PRO A 101 -23.24 -14.54 -19.23
C PRO A 101 -24.57 -15.31 -19.08
N ARG A 102 -25.57 -14.66 -18.47
CA ARG A 102 -26.94 -15.21 -18.37
C ARG A 102 -27.59 -15.36 -19.74
N ASP A 103 -27.31 -14.40 -20.62
CA ASP A 103 -27.76 -14.44 -22.01
C ASP A 103 -27.21 -15.66 -22.74
N ARG A 104 -28.10 -16.44 -23.35
CA ARG A 104 -27.76 -17.74 -23.94
C ARG A 104 -26.83 -17.60 -25.15
N GLU A 105 -27.05 -16.61 -26.00
CA GLU A 105 -26.26 -16.42 -27.22
C GLU A 105 -24.83 -15.99 -26.88
N ARG A 106 -24.68 -15.04 -25.95
CA ARG A 106 -23.37 -14.62 -25.43
C ARG A 106 -22.65 -15.76 -24.73
N ARG A 107 -23.36 -16.54 -23.93
CA ARG A 107 -22.80 -17.73 -23.28
C ARG A 107 -22.26 -18.74 -24.29
N LEU A 108 -23.05 -19.12 -25.28
CA LEU A 108 -22.62 -20.05 -26.32
C LEU A 108 -21.44 -19.49 -27.13
N ALA A 109 -21.34 -18.16 -27.30
CA ALA A 109 -20.19 -17.54 -27.93
C ALA A 109 -18.91 -17.70 -27.10
N CYS A 110 -18.98 -17.46 -25.78
CA CYS A 110 -17.85 -17.68 -24.88
C CYS A 110 -17.42 -19.16 -24.89
N GLU A 111 -18.38 -20.09 -24.83
CA GLU A 111 -18.13 -21.53 -24.87
C GLU A 111 -17.40 -21.92 -26.15
N ARG A 112 -17.90 -21.54 -27.33
CA ARG A 112 -17.23 -21.83 -28.61
C ARG A 112 -15.79 -21.30 -28.70
N VAL A 113 -15.53 -20.12 -28.15
CA VAL A 113 -14.17 -19.56 -28.11
C VAL A 113 -13.28 -20.39 -27.20
N LEU A 114 -13.77 -20.81 -26.02
CA LEU A 114 -13.02 -21.69 -25.14
C LEU A 114 -12.74 -23.05 -25.80
N GLU A 115 -13.76 -23.67 -26.41
CA GLU A 115 -13.61 -24.95 -27.13
C GLU A 115 -12.54 -24.87 -28.22
N ARG A 116 -12.53 -23.78 -28.98
CA ARG A 116 -11.49 -23.52 -29.98
C ARG A 116 -10.10 -23.42 -29.34
N ILE A 117 -9.97 -22.68 -28.24
CA ILE A 117 -8.69 -22.53 -27.53
C ILE A 117 -8.19 -23.87 -26.98
N VAL A 118 -9.08 -24.69 -26.42
CA VAL A 118 -8.76 -26.04 -25.93
C VAL A 118 -8.19 -26.89 -27.07
N ALA A 119 -8.86 -26.90 -28.23
CA ALA A 119 -8.39 -27.63 -29.40
C ALA A 119 -7.07 -27.09 -29.98
N GLU A 120 -6.89 -25.77 -30.01
CA GLU A 120 -5.64 -25.11 -30.46
C GLU A 120 -4.45 -25.43 -29.54
N GLU A 121 -4.70 -25.68 -28.25
CA GLU A 121 -3.67 -26.10 -27.29
C GLU A 121 -3.43 -27.61 -27.28
N GLY A 122 -4.14 -28.39 -28.12
CA GLY A 122 -3.96 -29.83 -28.30
C GLY A 122 -4.72 -30.72 -27.31
N LEU A 123 -5.48 -30.14 -26.38
CA LEU A 123 -6.27 -30.87 -25.39
C LEU A 123 -7.66 -31.23 -25.94
N SER A 124 -8.31 -32.23 -25.32
CA SER A 124 -9.64 -32.69 -25.74
C SER A 124 -10.72 -32.19 -24.80
N LEU A 125 -11.75 -31.55 -25.33
CA LEU A 125 -12.95 -31.19 -24.58
C LEU A 125 -13.83 -32.44 -24.39
N LEU A 126 -14.05 -32.84 -23.14
CA LEU A 126 -14.90 -33.99 -22.81
C LEU A 126 -16.39 -33.60 -22.77
N GLY A 127 -16.69 -32.39 -22.31
CA GLY A 127 -18.06 -31.88 -22.29
C GLY A 127 -18.28 -30.76 -21.28
N TRP A 128 -19.53 -30.32 -21.22
CA TRP A 128 -19.98 -29.25 -20.33
C TRP A 128 -21.12 -29.71 -19.44
N ARG A 129 -21.05 -29.37 -18.15
CA ARG A 129 -22.12 -29.62 -17.15
C ARG A 129 -22.65 -28.29 -16.63
N THR A 130 -23.97 -28.20 -16.42
CA THR A 130 -24.57 -27.06 -15.72
C THR A 130 -24.63 -27.39 -14.24
N VAL A 131 -24.15 -26.49 -13.39
CA VAL A 131 -24.13 -26.71 -11.95
C VAL A 131 -25.54 -26.51 -11.38
N PRO A 132 -26.09 -27.44 -10.57
CA PRO A 132 -27.38 -27.24 -9.94
C PRO A 132 -27.30 -26.13 -8.88
N THR A 133 -28.07 -25.05 -9.08
CA THR A 133 -28.12 -23.92 -8.12
C THR A 133 -29.54 -23.59 -7.66
N ASP A 134 -29.67 -23.11 -6.41
CA ASP A 134 -30.92 -22.56 -5.86
C ASP A 134 -30.72 -21.12 -5.38
N ASN A 135 -31.27 -20.17 -6.14
CA ASN A 135 -31.15 -18.74 -5.86
C ASN A 135 -32.31 -18.18 -5.02
N THR A 136 -33.21 -19.00 -4.48
CA THR A 136 -34.40 -18.53 -3.75
C THR A 136 -34.06 -17.57 -2.60
N LEU A 137 -33.00 -17.87 -1.83
CA LEU A 137 -32.57 -17.12 -0.65
C LEU A 137 -31.81 -15.82 -0.95
N LEU A 138 -31.36 -15.61 -2.19
CA LEU A 138 -30.53 -14.46 -2.53
C LEU A 138 -31.31 -13.14 -2.50
N GLY A 139 -30.66 -12.08 -2.02
CA GLY A 139 -31.16 -10.71 -2.16
C GLY A 139 -31.20 -10.24 -3.61
N ASN A 140 -31.90 -9.13 -3.87
CA ASN A 140 -32.11 -8.62 -5.23
C ASN A 140 -30.81 -8.15 -5.86
N GLY A 141 -29.90 -7.57 -5.06
CA GLY A 141 -28.57 -7.15 -5.50
C GLY A 141 -27.74 -8.32 -6.05
N ALA A 142 -27.63 -9.40 -5.28
CA ALA A 142 -26.91 -10.61 -5.70
C ALA A 142 -27.56 -11.29 -6.91
N LYS A 143 -28.90 -11.38 -6.95
CA LYS A 143 -29.67 -11.94 -8.08
C LYS A 143 -29.50 -11.16 -9.38
N ALA A 144 -29.33 -9.84 -9.31
CA ALA A 144 -29.22 -8.99 -10.50
C ALA A 144 -27.94 -9.28 -11.28
N VAL A 145 -26.85 -9.62 -10.59
CA VAL A 145 -25.53 -9.90 -11.18
C VAL A 145 -25.15 -11.40 -11.14
N GLU A 146 -26.09 -12.27 -10.78
CA GLU A 146 -25.91 -13.73 -10.76
C GLU A 146 -25.44 -14.26 -12.13
N PRO A 147 -24.27 -14.92 -12.24
CA PRO A 147 -23.80 -15.51 -13.48
C PRO A 147 -24.50 -16.84 -13.77
N PHE A 148 -24.41 -17.30 -15.02
CA PHE A 148 -24.75 -18.68 -15.36
C PHE A 148 -23.55 -19.59 -15.07
N ILE A 149 -23.69 -20.54 -14.14
CA ILE A 149 -22.57 -21.33 -13.64
C ILE A 149 -22.47 -22.67 -14.39
N ARG A 150 -21.32 -22.95 -15.00
CA ARG A 150 -21.05 -24.21 -15.70
C ARG A 150 -19.69 -24.79 -15.34
N GLN A 151 -19.61 -26.10 -15.43
CA GLN A 151 -18.37 -26.85 -15.40
C GLN A 151 -17.97 -27.28 -16.82
N VAL A 152 -16.68 -27.18 -17.13
CA VAL A 152 -16.08 -27.71 -18.36
C VAL A 152 -15.04 -28.77 -18.01
N PHE A 153 -15.05 -29.88 -18.75
CA PHE A 153 -14.13 -31.00 -18.54
C PHE A 153 -13.17 -31.10 -19.71
N ILE A 154 -11.87 -31.08 -19.41
CA ILE A 154 -10.79 -31.03 -20.41
C ILE A 154 -9.81 -32.17 -20.12
N GLU A 155 -9.62 -33.07 -21.06
CA GLU A 155 -8.65 -34.15 -20.98
C GLU A 155 -7.26 -33.66 -21.42
N ALA A 156 -6.24 -34.09 -20.67
CA ALA A 156 -4.84 -33.86 -21.01
C ALA A 156 -4.45 -34.60 -22.29
N ASP A 157 -3.58 -34.00 -23.11
CA ASP A 157 -3.03 -34.67 -24.29
C ASP A 157 -2.00 -35.77 -23.91
N GLU A 158 -1.64 -36.62 -24.88
CA GLU A 158 -0.70 -37.72 -24.63
C GLU A 158 0.70 -37.24 -24.21
N LEU A 159 1.12 -36.06 -24.68
CA LEU A 159 2.41 -35.48 -24.28
C LEU A 159 2.39 -35.07 -22.80
N THR A 160 1.31 -34.45 -22.35
CA THR A 160 1.12 -34.04 -20.96
C THR A 160 0.98 -35.25 -20.04
N LYS A 161 0.26 -36.30 -20.48
CA LYS A 161 0.20 -37.59 -19.76
C LYS A 161 1.58 -38.24 -19.66
N THR A 162 2.38 -38.16 -20.72
CA THR A 162 3.77 -38.67 -20.72
C THR A 162 4.62 -37.92 -19.70
N LYS A 163 4.58 -36.57 -19.68
CA LYS A 163 5.29 -35.75 -18.69
C LYS A 163 4.87 -36.09 -17.26
N LEU A 164 3.56 -36.26 -17.04
CA LEU A 164 3.03 -36.68 -15.74
C LEU A 164 3.61 -38.04 -15.30
N ALA A 165 3.71 -39.01 -16.20
CA ALA A 165 4.32 -40.31 -15.95
C ALA A 165 5.84 -40.24 -15.69
N GLU A 166 6.52 -39.23 -16.24
CA GLU A 166 7.95 -38.94 -16.00
C GLU A 166 8.21 -38.19 -14.68
N GLY A 167 7.16 -37.88 -13.90
CA GLY A 167 7.26 -37.26 -12.58
C GLY A 167 6.97 -35.76 -12.55
N ASP A 168 6.55 -35.15 -13.67
CA ASP A 168 6.10 -33.76 -13.72
C ASP A 168 4.64 -33.62 -13.28
N ASP A 169 4.43 -33.59 -11.97
CA ASP A 169 3.12 -33.61 -11.32
C ASP A 169 2.23 -32.39 -11.69
N LYS A 170 2.83 -31.30 -12.16
CA LYS A 170 2.16 -30.05 -12.55
C LYS A 170 1.97 -29.89 -14.07
N ALA A 171 2.32 -30.90 -14.87
CA ALA A 171 2.21 -30.82 -16.34
C ALA A 171 0.80 -30.43 -16.81
N VAL A 172 -0.23 -31.07 -16.23
CA VAL A 172 -1.64 -30.80 -16.53
C VAL A 172 -2.05 -29.40 -16.09
N GLU A 173 -1.69 -28.99 -14.88
CA GLU A 173 -1.97 -27.65 -14.34
C GLU A 173 -1.39 -26.55 -15.25
N ARG A 174 -0.17 -26.72 -15.78
CA ARG A 174 0.43 -25.75 -16.70
C ARG A 174 -0.38 -25.58 -17.99
N LYS A 175 -0.83 -26.66 -18.63
CA LYS A 175 -1.64 -26.56 -19.85
C LYS A 175 -3.01 -25.93 -19.56
N LEU A 176 -3.63 -26.28 -18.44
CA LEU A 176 -4.88 -25.68 -17.99
C LEU A 176 -4.71 -24.17 -17.72
N TYR A 177 -3.60 -23.76 -17.10
CA TYR A 177 -3.25 -22.35 -16.89
C TYR A 177 -3.12 -21.58 -18.22
N VAL A 178 -2.44 -22.17 -19.22
CA VAL A 178 -2.35 -21.58 -20.57
C VAL A 178 -3.73 -21.38 -21.19
N ILE A 179 -4.58 -22.41 -21.16
CA ILE A 179 -5.94 -22.33 -21.69
C ILE A 179 -6.73 -21.22 -20.96
N ARG A 180 -6.63 -21.15 -19.63
CA ARG A 180 -7.31 -20.12 -18.84
C ARG A 180 -6.89 -18.72 -19.25
N LYS A 181 -5.58 -18.43 -19.27
CA LYS A 181 -5.04 -17.11 -19.61
C LYS A 181 -5.39 -16.71 -21.06
N ARG A 182 -5.30 -17.64 -22.00
CA ARG A 182 -5.73 -17.42 -23.39
C ARG A 182 -7.22 -17.10 -23.47
N ALA A 183 -8.06 -17.84 -22.75
CA ALA A 183 -9.51 -17.63 -22.76
C ALA A 183 -9.92 -16.31 -22.10
N GLU A 184 -9.33 -15.96 -20.94
CA GLU A 184 -9.52 -14.67 -20.28
C GLU A 184 -9.16 -13.52 -21.23
N ASN A 185 -8.01 -13.58 -21.91
CA ASN A 185 -7.59 -12.57 -22.86
C ASN A 185 -8.49 -12.50 -24.11
N ALA A 186 -8.84 -13.65 -24.68
CA ALA A 186 -9.62 -13.73 -25.92
C ALA A 186 -11.11 -13.41 -25.74
N ILE A 187 -11.65 -13.56 -24.52
CA ILE A 187 -13.07 -13.37 -24.23
C ILE A 187 -13.23 -12.10 -23.40
N ARG A 188 -12.75 -12.08 -22.15
CA ARG A 188 -12.99 -10.99 -21.21
C ARG A 188 -12.33 -9.69 -21.65
N HIS A 189 -11.10 -9.74 -22.14
CA HIS A 189 -10.35 -8.55 -22.58
C HIS A 189 -10.54 -8.19 -24.06
N SER A 190 -11.46 -8.86 -24.77
CA SER A 190 -11.74 -8.61 -26.19
C SER A 190 -12.54 -7.34 -26.46
N GLY A 191 -13.13 -6.73 -25.42
CA GLY A 191 -14.10 -5.64 -25.56
C GLY A 191 -15.47 -6.06 -26.09
N MET A 192 -15.75 -7.37 -26.19
CA MET A 192 -17.06 -7.87 -26.58
C MET A 192 -18.15 -7.41 -25.59
N PRO A 193 -19.26 -6.80 -26.03
CA PRO A 193 -20.29 -6.31 -25.12
C PRO A 193 -20.95 -7.43 -24.31
N GLY A 194 -20.92 -7.30 -22.97
CA GLY A 194 -21.65 -8.17 -22.06
C GLY A 194 -21.08 -9.57 -21.89
N VAL A 195 -19.77 -9.73 -22.08
CA VAL A 195 -19.00 -10.90 -21.64
C VAL A 195 -18.27 -10.65 -20.32
N ASP A 196 -18.58 -9.55 -19.62
CA ASP A 196 -17.94 -9.14 -18.36
C ASP A 196 -18.05 -10.22 -17.27
N SER A 197 -19.10 -11.05 -17.32
CA SER A 197 -19.31 -12.16 -16.40
C SER A 197 -18.44 -13.40 -16.68
N PHE A 198 -17.67 -13.42 -17.78
CA PHE A 198 -16.76 -14.53 -18.09
C PHE A 198 -15.62 -14.57 -17.08
N TYR A 199 -15.64 -15.57 -16.20
CA TYR A 199 -14.64 -15.71 -15.13
C TYR A 199 -14.46 -17.18 -14.74
N PHE A 200 -13.20 -17.58 -14.56
CA PHE A 200 -12.87 -18.89 -13.99
C PHE A 200 -12.69 -18.77 -12.48
N SER A 201 -13.60 -19.37 -11.70
CA SER A 201 -13.42 -19.56 -10.26
C SER A 201 -12.26 -20.52 -10.00
N SER A 202 -12.16 -21.57 -10.80
CA SER A 202 -11.02 -22.50 -10.85
C SER A 202 -10.92 -23.13 -12.23
N LEU A 203 -9.72 -23.54 -12.63
CA LEU A 203 -9.48 -24.46 -13.75
C LEU A 203 -8.25 -25.28 -13.39
N SER A 204 -8.47 -26.49 -12.87
CA SER A 204 -7.42 -27.35 -12.30
C SER A 204 -7.81 -28.82 -12.44
N SER A 205 -6.82 -29.72 -12.39
CA SER A 205 -6.99 -31.17 -12.23
C SER A 205 -6.94 -31.62 -10.77
N ARG A 206 -6.74 -30.69 -9.82
CA ARG A 206 -6.59 -30.98 -8.39
C ARG A 206 -7.64 -30.31 -7.53
N THR A 207 -7.95 -29.05 -7.79
CA THR A 207 -8.83 -28.23 -6.93
C THR A 207 -10.06 -27.70 -7.66
N ILE A 208 -11.13 -27.44 -6.92
CA ILE A 208 -12.34 -26.79 -7.41
C ILE A 208 -12.85 -25.77 -6.40
N VAL A 209 -13.38 -24.65 -6.89
CA VAL A 209 -13.86 -23.53 -6.07
C VAL A 209 -15.35 -23.30 -6.27
N TYR A 210 -16.12 -23.41 -5.18
CA TYR A 210 -17.53 -23.03 -5.11
C TYR A 210 -17.65 -21.70 -4.38
N LYS A 211 -17.96 -20.63 -5.08
CA LYS A 211 -18.06 -19.29 -4.49
C LYS A 211 -19.13 -18.44 -5.16
N GLY A 212 -19.51 -17.37 -4.49
CA GLY A 212 -20.40 -16.36 -5.05
C GLY A 212 -20.66 -15.22 -4.09
N MET A 213 -21.54 -14.31 -4.51
CA MET A 213 -22.06 -13.24 -3.67
C MET A 213 -23.12 -13.80 -2.71
N LEU A 214 -22.63 -14.54 -1.72
CA LEU A 214 -23.40 -15.36 -0.79
C LEU A 214 -23.02 -14.98 0.64
N THR A 215 -23.97 -15.05 1.57
CA THR A 215 -23.64 -15.14 2.99
C THR A 215 -23.06 -16.53 3.30
N PRO A 216 -22.23 -16.68 4.36
CA PRO A 216 -21.77 -17.97 4.86
C PRO A 216 -22.85 -19.07 4.90
N PHE A 217 -24.03 -18.76 5.40
CA PHE A 217 -25.16 -19.69 5.51
C PHE A 217 -25.80 -20.08 4.15
N GLN A 218 -25.56 -19.32 3.08
CA GLN A 218 -26.16 -19.57 1.78
C GLN A 218 -25.34 -20.54 0.92
N VAL A 219 -24.06 -20.79 1.22
CA VAL A 219 -23.15 -21.55 0.32
C VAL A 219 -23.68 -22.95 -0.02
N ASP A 220 -24.02 -23.75 1.00
CA ASP A 220 -24.53 -25.11 0.85
C ASP A 220 -26.00 -25.18 0.40
N LYS A 221 -26.71 -24.05 0.45
CA LYS A 221 -28.10 -23.93 -0.03
C LYS A 221 -28.15 -23.51 -1.49
N TYR A 222 -27.20 -22.67 -1.91
CA TYR A 222 -27.07 -22.25 -3.28
C TYR A 222 -26.43 -23.35 -4.12
N PHE A 223 -25.29 -23.91 -3.71
CA PHE A 223 -24.66 -25.06 -4.40
C PHE A 223 -25.16 -26.37 -3.81
N LEU A 224 -26.23 -26.90 -4.41
CA LEU A 224 -26.96 -28.07 -3.88
C LEU A 224 -26.09 -29.32 -3.76
N GLU A 225 -25.10 -29.46 -4.63
CA GLU A 225 -24.20 -30.61 -4.67
C GLU A 225 -23.26 -30.70 -3.47
N LEU A 226 -23.00 -29.61 -2.73
CA LEU A 226 -22.18 -29.65 -1.50
C LEU A 226 -22.81 -30.50 -0.38
N LYS A 227 -24.09 -30.88 -0.53
CA LYS A 227 -24.81 -31.77 0.40
C LYS A 227 -24.77 -33.23 -0.01
N ASP A 228 -24.23 -33.55 -1.19
CA ASP A 228 -24.16 -34.93 -1.67
C ASP A 228 -23.18 -35.74 -0.79
N PRO A 229 -23.58 -36.93 -0.30
CA PRO A 229 -22.72 -37.75 0.54
C PRO A 229 -21.50 -38.34 -0.20
N VAL A 230 -21.51 -38.40 -1.54
CA VAL A 230 -20.41 -38.89 -2.38
C VAL A 230 -19.35 -37.82 -2.61
N MET A 231 -19.64 -36.55 -2.27
CA MET A 231 -18.63 -35.49 -2.24
C MET A 231 -17.66 -35.71 -1.08
N GLU A 232 -16.43 -36.11 -1.40
CA GLU A 232 -15.36 -36.30 -0.41
C GLU A 232 -14.13 -35.48 -0.76
N THR A 233 -13.46 -34.98 0.27
CA THR A 233 -12.17 -34.28 0.12
C THR A 233 -11.31 -34.50 1.35
N ALA A 234 -9.99 -34.42 1.22
CA ALA A 234 -9.07 -34.46 2.35
C ALA A 234 -8.76 -33.07 2.91
N LEU A 235 -9.05 -32.00 2.15
CA LEU A 235 -8.79 -30.63 2.56
C LEU A 235 -9.84 -29.66 2.01
N ALA A 236 -10.20 -28.66 2.81
CA ALA A 236 -11.14 -27.62 2.43
C ALA A 236 -10.75 -26.27 3.04
N LEU A 237 -10.76 -25.21 2.22
CA LEU A 237 -10.53 -23.83 2.64
C LEU A 237 -11.84 -23.06 2.51
N VAL A 238 -12.19 -22.28 3.51
CA VAL A 238 -13.42 -21.47 3.53
C VAL A 238 -13.13 -20.02 3.86
N HIS A 239 -13.94 -19.14 3.29
CA HIS A 239 -13.77 -17.71 3.46
C HIS A 239 -15.09 -16.96 3.42
N SER A 240 -15.23 -15.98 4.31
CA SER A 240 -16.30 -14.98 4.33
C SER A 240 -15.72 -13.58 4.12
N ARG A 241 -16.23 -12.85 3.14
CA ARG A 241 -15.74 -11.52 2.72
C ARG A 241 -16.46 -10.39 3.45
N TYR A 242 -15.73 -9.33 3.78
CA TYR A 242 -16.24 -8.01 4.17
C TYR A 242 -15.64 -6.99 3.20
N SER A 243 -16.48 -6.33 2.40
CA SER A 243 -16.04 -5.34 1.42
C SER A 243 -16.33 -3.92 1.90
N THR A 244 -15.53 -2.97 1.43
CA THR A 244 -15.75 -1.54 1.67
C THR A 244 -16.82 -0.92 0.77
N ASN A 245 -17.42 -1.70 -0.15
CA ASN A 245 -18.51 -1.27 -1.03
C ASN A 245 -19.79 -2.09 -0.86
N THR A 246 -20.87 -1.54 -1.41
CA THR A 246 -22.19 -2.18 -1.52
C THR A 246 -22.48 -2.69 -2.93
N PHE A 247 -21.46 -2.71 -3.82
CA PHE A 247 -21.65 -3.04 -5.23
C PHE A 247 -21.55 -4.55 -5.45
N PRO A 248 -22.53 -5.17 -6.12
CA PRO A 248 -22.60 -6.62 -6.17
C PRO A 248 -21.62 -7.21 -7.20
N SER A 249 -20.74 -8.11 -6.77
CA SER A 249 -19.75 -8.79 -7.63
C SER A 249 -19.49 -10.24 -7.18
N TRP A 250 -19.85 -11.21 -8.03
CA TRP A 250 -19.69 -12.64 -7.73
C TRP A 250 -18.24 -13.12 -7.82
N GLU A 251 -17.47 -12.60 -8.77
CA GLU A 251 -16.10 -13.02 -9.05
C GLU A 251 -15.10 -12.63 -7.97
N ARG A 252 -15.36 -11.52 -7.27
CA ARG A 252 -14.52 -10.99 -6.18
C ARG A 252 -14.67 -11.77 -4.87
N ALA A 253 -15.66 -12.66 -4.76
CA ALA A 253 -15.72 -13.59 -3.65
C ALA A 253 -14.46 -14.45 -3.61
N HIS A 254 -14.07 -14.88 -2.41
CA HIS A 254 -13.04 -15.87 -2.20
C HIS A 254 -13.67 -17.25 -1.96
N PRO A 255 -12.92 -18.35 -2.08
CA PRO A 255 -11.49 -18.43 -2.39
C PRO A 255 -11.04 -17.96 -3.78
N ASN A 256 -9.76 -17.58 -3.89
CA ASN A 256 -9.08 -17.53 -5.18
C ASN A 256 -8.58 -18.93 -5.56
N ARG A 257 -7.75 -19.07 -6.59
CA ARG A 257 -7.46 -20.39 -7.18
C ARG A 257 -6.54 -21.23 -6.31
N TYR A 258 -5.63 -20.58 -5.60
CA TYR A 258 -4.65 -21.23 -4.73
C TYR A 258 -4.72 -20.74 -3.30
N MET A 259 -5.45 -19.66 -3.01
CA MET A 259 -5.44 -19.07 -1.66
C MET A 259 -6.73 -18.36 -1.24
N ILE A 260 -6.86 -18.23 0.08
CA ILE A 260 -7.72 -17.26 0.75
C ILE A 260 -6.84 -16.28 1.53
N HIS A 261 -7.27 -15.02 1.59
CA HIS A 261 -6.54 -13.97 2.29
C HIS A 261 -7.47 -13.17 3.18
N ASN A 262 -6.98 -12.92 4.38
CA ASN A 262 -7.59 -12.03 5.35
C ASN A 262 -6.60 -10.89 5.62
N GLY A 263 -6.96 -9.68 5.22
CA GLY A 263 -6.13 -8.50 5.36
C GLY A 263 -6.04 -7.72 4.05
N GLU A 264 -4.99 -6.91 3.90
CA GLU A 264 -4.81 -6.00 2.77
C GLU A 264 -3.33 -5.93 2.37
N ILE A 265 -3.03 -6.04 1.07
CA ILE A 265 -1.67 -5.87 0.57
C ILE A 265 -1.40 -4.39 0.24
N ASN A 266 -0.77 -3.67 1.16
CA ASN A 266 -0.57 -2.22 1.07
C ASN A 266 0.54 -1.79 0.08
N THR A 267 1.36 -2.72 -0.40
CA THR A 267 2.37 -2.49 -1.44
C THR A 267 1.92 -2.91 -2.85
N VAL A 268 0.66 -3.37 -3.02
CA VAL A 268 0.20 -4.07 -4.23
C VAL A 268 0.53 -3.34 -5.53
N ARG A 269 0.34 -2.01 -5.60
CA ARG A 269 0.65 -1.26 -6.84
C ARG A 269 2.13 -1.33 -7.21
N GLY A 270 3.03 -1.22 -6.24
CA GLY A 270 4.47 -1.38 -6.45
C GLY A 270 4.78 -2.78 -6.92
N ASN A 271 4.24 -3.79 -6.23
CA ASN A 271 4.49 -5.20 -6.55
C ASN A 271 4.06 -5.56 -7.97
N VAL A 272 2.89 -5.08 -8.37
CA VAL A 272 2.34 -5.36 -9.68
C VAL A 272 3.13 -4.66 -10.79
N ASN A 273 3.56 -3.41 -10.57
CA ASN A 273 4.45 -2.72 -11.51
C ASN A 273 5.78 -3.45 -11.68
N TRP A 274 6.37 -3.97 -10.60
CA TRP A 274 7.61 -4.74 -10.67
C TRP A 274 7.41 -6.10 -11.34
N MET A 275 6.31 -6.81 -11.06
CA MET A 275 5.99 -8.07 -11.73
C MET A 275 5.77 -7.85 -13.24
N PHE A 276 5.11 -6.75 -13.63
CA PHE A 276 4.95 -6.37 -15.02
C PHE A 276 6.30 -6.08 -15.69
N ALA A 277 7.23 -5.42 -15.00
CA ALA A 277 8.59 -5.24 -15.52
C ALA A 277 9.37 -6.58 -15.64
N ARG A 278 9.16 -7.52 -14.69
CA ARG A 278 9.82 -8.84 -14.66
C ARG A 278 9.38 -9.78 -15.76
N GLN A 279 8.14 -9.66 -16.22
CA GLN A 279 7.61 -10.55 -17.25
C GLN A 279 8.43 -10.49 -18.56
N ALA A 280 9.07 -9.35 -18.85
CA ALA A 280 9.94 -9.18 -20.03
C ALA A 280 11.28 -9.93 -19.95
N MET A 281 11.68 -10.38 -18.76
CA MET A 281 12.93 -11.10 -18.49
C MET A 281 12.71 -12.56 -18.05
N CYS A 282 11.45 -12.99 -17.95
CA CYS A 282 11.10 -14.35 -17.53
C CYS A 282 11.35 -15.33 -18.68
N GLU A 283 12.14 -16.36 -18.39
CA GLU A 283 12.38 -17.49 -19.29
C GLU A 283 12.31 -18.79 -18.49
N THR A 284 11.65 -19.82 -19.02
CA THR A 284 11.58 -21.14 -18.37
C THR A 284 11.31 -22.25 -19.39
N GLU A 285 11.98 -23.38 -19.22
CA GLU A 285 11.81 -24.58 -20.04
C GLU A 285 10.46 -25.26 -19.79
N LEU A 286 9.85 -25.03 -18.61
CA LEU A 286 8.60 -25.69 -18.18
C LEU A 286 7.38 -25.26 -19.01
N PHE A 287 7.34 -24.01 -19.46
CA PHE A 287 6.31 -23.49 -20.38
C PHE A 287 6.79 -23.48 -21.83
N GLY A 288 8.10 -23.39 -22.09
CA GLY A 288 8.62 -23.25 -23.45
C GLY A 288 7.97 -22.07 -24.18
N GLU A 289 7.45 -22.32 -25.40
CA GLU A 289 6.77 -21.29 -26.20
C GLU A 289 5.44 -20.81 -25.60
N ASP A 290 4.84 -21.58 -24.68
CA ASP A 290 3.57 -21.20 -24.04
C ASP A 290 3.73 -20.03 -23.06
N LEU A 291 4.96 -19.69 -22.65
CA LEU A 291 5.20 -18.60 -21.68
C LEU A 291 4.69 -17.24 -22.19
N ALA A 292 4.80 -16.97 -23.49
CA ALA A 292 4.27 -15.73 -24.07
C ALA A 292 2.73 -15.67 -24.01
N LYS A 293 2.05 -16.83 -23.99
CA LYS A 293 0.60 -16.94 -24.01
C LYS A 293 -0.04 -16.64 -22.63
N VAL A 294 0.75 -16.69 -21.55
CA VAL A 294 0.27 -16.47 -20.18
C VAL A 294 0.47 -15.04 -19.67
N MET A 295 0.95 -14.13 -20.54
CA MET A 295 1.14 -12.71 -20.22
C MET A 295 -0.14 -11.88 -20.50
N PRO A 296 -0.40 -10.79 -19.75
CA PRO A 296 0.27 -10.42 -18.50
C PRO A 296 -0.08 -11.40 -17.36
N VAL A 297 0.87 -11.63 -16.44
CA VAL A 297 0.69 -12.58 -15.33
C VAL A 297 -0.43 -12.13 -14.41
N VAL A 298 -0.37 -10.88 -13.94
CA VAL A 298 -1.33 -10.28 -13.02
C VAL A 298 -2.48 -9.62 -13.78
N ASP A 299 -3.72 -9.92 -13.39
CA ASP A 299 -4.90 -9.16 -13.84
C ASP A 299 -5.08 -7.89 -13.00
N MET A 300 -4.91 -6.74 -13.65
CA MET A 300 -5.01 -5.40 -13.02
C MET A 300 -6.44 -5.04 -12.58
N ASN A 301 -7.46 -5.81 -12.98
CA ASN A 301 -8.86 -5.57 -12.63
C ASN A 301 -9.31 -6.34 -11.37
N GLY A 302 -8.48 -7.27 -10.88
CA GLY A 302 -8.74 -8.08 -9.69
C GLY A 302 -8.63 -7.30 -8.38
N THR A 303 -8.94 -7.97 -7.27
CA THR A 303 -8.60 -7.48 -5.92
C THR A 303 -7.11 -7.67 -5.67
N ASP A 304 -6.56 -7.00 -4.65
CA ASP A 304 -5.19 -7.19 -4.20
C ASP A 304 -4.83 -8.68 -3.95
N SER A 305 -5.77 -9.39 -3.35
CA SER A 305 -5.71 -10.82 -3.04
C SER A 305 -5.67 -11.67 -4.31
N ALA A 306 -6.45 -11.31 -5.34
CA ALA A 306 -6.40 -11.99 -6.64
C ALA A 306 -5.10 -11.70 -7.38
N MET A 307 -4.55 -10.48 -7.27
CA MET A 307 -3.26 -10.12 -7.85
C MET A 307 -2.11 -10.92 -7.21
N PHE A 308 -2.16 -11.10 -5.88
CA PHE A 308 -1.22 -11.97 -5.16
C PHE A 308 -1.36 -13.43 -5.62
N ASP A 309 -2.59 -13.97 -5.68
CA ASP A 309 -2.88 -15.34 -6.12
C ASP A 309 -2.33 -15.61 -7.52
N ASN A 310 -2.45 -14.66 -8.46
CA ASN A 310 -1.90 -14.78 -9.82
C ASN A 310 -0.36 -14.91 -9.82
N CYS A 311 0.32 -14.13 -8.98
CA CYS A 311 1.78 -14.20 -8.86
C CYS A 311 2.21 -15.52 -8.18
N LEU A 312 1.53 -15.93 -7.12
CA LEU A 312 1.78 -17.19 -6.41
C LEU A 312 1.59 -18.41 -7.34
N GLU A 313 0.49 -18.44 -8.09
CA GLU A 313 0.20 -19.46 -9.09
C GLU A 313 1.31 -19.52 -10.14
N PHE A 314 1.68 -18.38 -10.71
CA PHE A 314 2.73 -18.30 -11.71
C PHE A 314 4.08 -18.81 -11.20
N LEU A 315 4.51 -18.41 -10.01
CA LEU A 315 5.76 -18.89 -9.39
C LEU A 315 5.73 -20.39 -9.10
N THR A 316 4.57 -20.91 -8.70
CA THR A 316 4.38 -22.33 -8.39
C THR A 316 4.41 -23.20 -9.65
N LEU A 317 3.80 -22.73 -10.74
CA LEU A 317 3.76 -23.44 -12.02
C LEU A 317 5.09 -23.36 -12.80
N THR A 318 5.91 -22.36 -12.50
CA THR A 318 7.24 -22.14 -13.11
C THR A 318 8.38 -22.82 -12.34
N GLY A 319 8.06 -23.70 -11.39
CA GLY A 319 9.00 -24.68 -10.82
C GLY A 319 9.34 -24.48 -9.34
N ARG A 320 8.90 -23.40 -8.69
CA ARG A 320 9.05 -23.27 -7.23
C ARG A 320 8.00 -24.11 -6.51
N SER A 321 8.36 -24.64 -5.34
CA SER A 321 7.36 -25.17 -4.42
C SER A 321 6.49 -24.01 -3.91
N MET A 322 5.24 -24.29 -3.58
CA MET A 322 4.34 -23.28 -3.00
C MET A 322 4.91 -22.62 -1.72
N PRO A 323 5.47 -23.36 -0.73
CA PRO A 323 6.10 -22.71 0.42
C PRO A 323 7.30 -21.85 0.05
N HIS A 324 8.10 -22.21 -0.96
CA HIS A 324 9.19 -21.37 -1.45
C HIS A 324 8.67 -20.06 -2.04
N ALA A 325 7.64 -20.12 -2.89
CA ALA A 325 7.02 -18.93 -3.46
C ALA A 325 6.46 -18.02 -2.35
N MET A 326 5.80 -18.59 -1.34
CA MET A 326 5.30 -17.85 -0.17
C MET A 326 6.42 -17.20 0.64
N MET A 327 7.52 -17.90 0.91
CA MET A 327 8.69 -17.33 1.63
C MET A 327 9.39 -16.21 0.84
N MET A 328 9.28 -16.22 -0.49
CA MET A 328 9.82 -15.16 -1.35
C MET A 328 8.90 -13.94 -1.41
N MET A 329 7.57 -14.14 -1.50
CA MET A 329 6.60 -13.07 -1.57
C MET A 329 6.33 -12.41 -0.21
N VAL A 330 6.31 -13.20 0.88
CA VAL A 330 6.05 -12.75 2.26
C VAL A 330 7.21 -13.16 3.17
N PRO A 331 8.39 -12.52 3.05
CA PRO A 331 9.55 -12.86 3.86
C PRO A 331 9.45 -12.32 5.30
N GLU A 332 9.72 -13.19 6.29
CA GLU A 332 10.86 -13.01 7.20
C GLU A 332 11.37 -11.58 7.49
N PRO A 333 11.13 -10.94 8.65
CA PRO A 333 12.06 -9.90 9.13
C PRO A 333 13.47 -10.48 9.35
N TRP A 334 14.36 -10.28 8.38
CA TRP A 334 15.69 -10.90 8.36
C TRP A 334 16.86 -9.91 8.53
N GLU A 335 16.72 -8.67 8.07
CA GLU A 335 17.85 -7.72 7.98
C GLU A 335 18.44 -7.39 9.37
N LYS A 336 17.57 -7.00 10.30
CA LYS A 336 17.90 -6.59 11.67
C LYS A 336 17.75 -7.72 12.71
N ASN A 337 17.47 -8.96 12.26
CA ASN A 337 17.28 -10.09 13.16
C ASN A 337 18.61 -10.78 13.45
N GLU A 338 19.18 -10.52 14.63
CA GLU A 338 20.45 -11.12 15.07
C GLU A 338 20.30 -12.59 15.52
N ALA A 339 19.09 -13.03 15.87
CA ALA A 339 18.82 -14.40 16.30
C ALA A 339 18.61 -15.38 15.13
N MET A 340 18.54 -14.89 13.89
CA MET A 340 18.36 -15.72 12.70
C MET A 340 19.67 -16.41 12.30
N SER A 341 19.59 -17.70 11.93
CA SER A 341 20.78 -18.43 11.47
C SER A 341 21.39 -17.82 10.19
N PRO A 342 22.72 -17.92 9.99
CA PRO A 342 23.39 -17.36 8.81
C PRO A 342 22.85 -17.91 7.49
N GLU A 343 22.51 -19.19 7.42
CA GLU A 343 22.02 -19.88 6.23
C GLU A 343 20.64 -19.33 5.83
N LYS A 344 19.76 -19.16 6.82
CA LYS A 344 18.42 -18.62 6.64
C LYS A 344 18.46 -17.13 6.28
N LYS A 345 19.37 -16.37 6.89
CA LYS A 345 19.62 -14.96 6.54
C LYS A 345 20.13 -14.84 5.09
N ALA A 346 21.03 -15.73 4.68
CA ALA A 346 21.54 -15.79 3.32
C ALA A 346 20.43 -16.13 2.30
N PHE A 347 19.52 -17.05 2.63
CA PHE A 347 18.35 -17.34 1.79
C PHE A 347 17.50 -16.08 1.54
N TYR A 348 17.09 -15.36 2.59
CA TYR A 348 16.23 -14.18 2.40
C TYR A 348 16.98 -13.03 1.72
N GLN A 349 18.25 -12.83 2.07
CA GLN A 349 19.08 -11.82 1.42
C GLN A 349 19.22 -12.09 -0.08
N TYR A 350 19.46 -13.34 -0.48
CA TYR A 350 19.51 -13.73 -1.88
C TYR A 350 18.19 -13.42 -2.60
N HIS A 351 17.06 -13.78 -1.99
CA HIS A 351 15.74 -13.54 -2.59
C HIS A 351 15.36 -12.06 -2.66
N SER A 352 15.86 -11.23 -1.75
CA SER A 352 15.63 -9.78 -1.78
C SER A 352 16.20 -9.11 -3.04
N PHE A 353 17.15 -9.72 -3.76
CA PHE A 353 17.63 -9.19 -5.04
C PHE A 353 16.68 -9.45 -6.23
N MET A 354 15.68 -10.30 -6.04
CA MET A 354 14.76 -10.75 -7.11
C MET A 354 13.31 -10.34 -6.88
N MET A 355 12.88 -10.23 -5.62
CA MET A 355 11.50 -9.94 -5.27
C MET A 355 11.45 -9.02 -4.05
N GLU A 356 10.70 -7.95 -4.16
CA GLU A 356 10.33 -7.12 -3.03
C GLU A 356 9.14 -7.74 -2.28
N PRO A 357 9.03 -7.52 -0.95
CA PRO A 357 7.91 -8.06 -0.18
C PRO A 357 6.55 -7.56 -0.69
N TRP A 358 5.57 -8.45 -0.69
CA TRP A 358 4.15 -8.12 -0.78
C TRP A 358 3.67 -7.90 0.65
N ASP A 359 3.76 -6.64 1.11
CA ASP A 359 3.58 -6.24 2.50
C ASP A 359 2.14 -5.82 2.80
N GLY A 360 1.82 -5.73 4.09
CA GLY A 360 0.50 -5.40 4.63
C GLY A 360 -0.03 -6.46 5.58
N PRO A 361 -1.11 -6.18 6.34
CA PRO A 361 -1.74 -7.18 7.19
C PRO A 361 -2.17 -8.37 6.36
N ALA A 362 -1.74 -9.57 6.71
CA ALA A 362 -2.12 -10.75 5.96
C ALA A 362 -2.13 -12.00 6.84
N ALA A 363 -3.25 -12.71 6.82
CA ALA A 363 -3.27 -14.15 7.07
C ALA A 363 -3.68 -14.83 5.77
N ILE A 364 -2.73 -15.55 5.17
CA ILE A 364 -2.91 -16.22 3.89
C ILE A 364 -2.95 -17.71 4.15
N VAL A 365 -4.02 -18.38 3.70
CA VAL A 365 -4.07 -19.83 3.61
C VAL A 365 -4.00 -20.21 2.15
N PHE A 366 -3.17 -21.17 1.83
CA PHE A 366 -2.88 -21.58 0.46
C PHE A 366 -2.93 -23.09 0.31
N SER A 367 -3.28 -23.55 -0.90
CA SER A 367 -3.27 -24.96 -1.27
C SER A 367 -3.18 -25.14 -2.77
N ASP A 368 -2.40 -26.14 -3.22
CA ASP A 368 -2.39 -26.67 -4.59
C ASP A 368 -3.14 -28.01 -4.71
N GLY A 369 -3.91 -28.38 -3.69
CA GLY A 369 -4.58 -29.68 -3.58
C GLY A 369 -3.73 -30.82 -3.01
N ARG A 370 -2.41 -30.64 -2.85
CA ARG A 370 -1.53 -31.55 -2.07
C ARG A 370 -1.11 -30.90 -0.76
N TYR A 371 -0.54 -29.70 -0.87
CA TYR A 371 -0.16 -28.92 0.29
C TYR A 371 -1.37 -28.15 0.78
N ILE A 372 -1.48 -28.00 2.08
CA ILE A 372 -2.30 -26.96 2.68
C ILE A 372 -1.48 -26.27 3.76
N GLY A 373 -1.44 -24.95 3.70
CA GLY A 373 -0.61 -24.17 4.60
C GLY A 373 -1.20 -22.82 4.90
N ALA A 374 -0.66 -22.19 5.94
CA ALA A 374 -1.00 -20.84 6.32
C ALA A 374 0.25 -20.07 6.72
N SER A 375 0.33 -18.82 6.29
CA SER A 375 1.38 -17.87 6.63
C SER A 375 0.76 -16.58 7.11
N LEU A 376 1.40 -15.95 8.08
CA LEU A 376 1.12 -14.58 8.44
C LEU A 376 2.06 -13.63 7.71
N ASP A 377 1.67 -12.36 7.64
CA ASP A 377 2.56 -11.28 7.31
C ASP A 377 3.71 -11.17 8.32
N ARG A 378 4.69 -10.35 7.95
CA ARG A 378 5.93 -10.19 8.70
C ARG A 378 5.76 -9.59 10.10
N ASN A 379 4.67 -8.87 10.33
CA ASN A 379 4.31 -8.27 11.62
C ASN A 379 3.27 -9.12 12.37
N GLY A 380 2.60 -10.06 11.69
CA GLY A 380 1.55 -10.92 12.23
C GLY A 380 0.33 -10.12 12.68
N LEU A 381 -0.16 -9.24 11.81
CA LEU A 381 -1.25 -8.30 12.10
C LEU A 381 -2.63 -8.98 12.08
N ARG A 382 -2.71 -10.22 11.59
CA ARG A 382 -3.96 -10.99 11.52
C ARG A 382 -3.87 -12.27 12.35
N PRO A 383 -4.97 -12.67 13.02
CA PRO A 383 -4.96 -13.86 13.84
C PRO A 383 -5.04 -15.14 13.00
N ALA A 384 -4.31 -16.17 13.40
CA ALA A 384 -4.44 -17.53 12.88
C ALA A 384 -4.13 -18.55 13.99
N ARG A 385 -5.11 -19.38 14.32
CA ARG A 385 -5.05 -20.38 15.40
C ARG A 385 -5.41 -21.75 14.86
N TYR A 386 -4.81 -22.80 15.40
CA TYR A 386 -5.10 -24.15 14.93
C TYR A 386 -5.15 -25.20 16.03
N TYR A 387 -5.89 -26.26 15.73
CA TYR A 387 -6.07 -27.47 16.51
C TYR A 387 -5.57 -28.67 15.73
N VAL A 388 -4.98 -29.64 16.41
CA VAL A 388 -4.73 -30.97 15.86
C VAL A 388 -5.38 -32.00 16.77
N THR A 389 -6.05 -32.99 16.19
CA THR A 389 -6.75 -34.06 16.91
C THR A 389 -6.03 -35.40 16.78
N LYS A 390 -6.42 -36.39 17.60
CA LYS A 390 -5.83 -37.74 17.61
C LYS A 390 -6.06 -38.53 16.33
N ASP A 391 -7.16 -38.29 15.64
CA ASP A 391 -7.55 -38.91 14.37
C ASP A 391 -6.93 -38.24 13.14
N GLY A 392 -6.04 -37.26 13.35
CA GLY A 392 -5.28 -36.61 12.27
C GLY A 392 -6.00 -35.45 11.61
N LEU A 393 -7.09 -34.93 12.19
CA LEU A 393 -7.73 -33.69 11.73
C LEU A 393 -6.90 -32.48 12.18
N ILE A 394 -6.71 -31.54 11.26
CA ILE A 394 -6.18 -30.21 11.57
C ILE A 394 -7.22 -29.16 11.18
N VAL A 395 -7.49 -28.24 12.10
CA VAL A 395 -8.44 -27.15 11.90
C VAL A 395 -7.77 -25.84 12.24
N MET A 396 -7.70 -24.94 11.26
CA MET A 396 -7.13 -23.61 11.42
C MET A 396 -8.19 -22.56 11.11
N SER A 397 -8.28 -21.52 11.92
CA SER A 397 -9.14 -20.38 11.64
C SER A 397 -8.60 -19.09 12.26
N SER A 398 -9.12 -17.95 11.79
CA SER A 398 -8.92 -16.65 12.42
C SER A 398 -9.38 -16.63 13.89
N GLU A 399 -10.34 -17.47 14.28
CA GLU A 399 -10.87 -17.55 15.64
C GLU A 399 -10.81 -18.98 16.22
N VAL A 400 -10.99 -19.06 17.54
CA VAL A 400 -11.18 -20.32 18.25
C VAL A 400 -12.66 -20.66 18.35
N GLY A 401 -13.01 -21.95 18.42
CA GLY A 401 -14.40 -22.37 18.63
C GLY A 401 -15.27 -22.37 17.37
N VAL A 402 -14.67 -22.32 16.18
CA VAL A 402 -15.40 -22.38 14.89
C VAL A 402 -16.03 -23.73 14.60
N ILE A 403 -15.57 -24.80 15.26
CA ILE A 403 -16.19 -26.12 15.26
C ILE A 403 -16.15 -26.69 16.67
N GLU A 404 -17.11 -27.56 16.99
CA GLU A 404 -17.15 -28.27 18.25
C GLU A 404 -16.24 -29.51 18.16
N LEU A 405 -15.19 -29.53 18.98
CA LEU A 405 -14.26 -30.65 19.11
C LEU A 405 -14.24 -31.10 20.57
N ALA A 406 -14.33 -32.41 20.80
CA ALA A 406 -14.17 -33.00 22.13
C ALA A 406 -12.78 -32.67 22.68
N THR A 407 -12.69 -32.20 23.92
CA THR A 407 -11.43 -31.70 24.49
C THR A 407 -10.41 -32.83 24.64
N GLU A 408 -10.88 -34.03 24.93
CA GLU A 408 -10.11 -35.26 25.01
C GLU A 408 -9.44 -35.65 23.70
N ASP A 409 -9.96 -35.23 22.54
CA ASP A 409 -9.43 -35.60 21.22
C ASP A 409 -8.38 -34.62 20.69
N ILE A 410 -8.22 -33.47 21.33
CA ILE A 410 -7.26 -32.44 20.91
C ILE A 410 -5.87 -32.75 21.46
N ILE A 411 -4.90 -32.97 20.58
CA ILE A 411 -3.50 -33.20 20.93
C ILE A 411 -2.66 -31.91 20.96
N LEU A 412 -3.05 -30.90 20.17
CA LEU A 412 -2.34 -29.63 20.07
C LEU A 412 -3.31 -28.46 19.89
N LYS A 413 -3.05 -27.36 20.62
CA LYS A 413 -3.65 -26.05 20.43
C LYS A 413 -2.51 -25.03 20.31
N ASP A 414 -2.36 -24.39 19.16
CA ASP A 414 -1.33 -23.36 18.97
C ASP A 414 -1.80 -22.25 18.01
N ARG A 415 -0.92 -21.26 17.78
CA ARG A 415 -1.14 -20.15 16.85
C ARG A 415 0.06 -19.96 15.93
N ILE A 416 -0.21 -19.40 14.76
CA ILE A 416 0.84 -18.94 13.85
C ILE A 416 1.41 -17.63 14.43
N ARG A 417 2.74 -17.47 14.37
CA ARG A 417 3.48 -16.31 14.89
C ARG A 417 4.05 -15.53 13.70
N PRO A 418 4.36 -14.22 13.83
CA PRO A 418 4.93 -13.43 12.74
C PRO A 418 6.12 -14.14 12.08
N GLY A 419 6.09 -14.19 10.74
CA GLY A 419 7.10 -14.86 9.92
C GLY A 419 7.04 -16.40 9.88
N ARG A 420 6.28 -17.07 10.76
CA ARG A 420 6.17 -18.54 10.75
C ARG A 420 5.11 -19.04 9.76
N MET A 421 5.34 -20.24 9.23
CA MET A 421 4.44 -20.94 8.33
C MET A 421 3.96 -22.24 8.98
N LEU A 422 2.67 -22.53 8.85
CA LEU A 422 2.08 -23.84 9.08
C LEU A 422 1.97 -24.53 7.72
N LEU A 423 2.48 -25.75 7.58
CA LEU A 423 2.40 -26.49 6.32
C LEU A 423 2.07 -27.95 6.60
N VAL A 424 1.12 -28.49 5.85
CA VAL A 424 0.71 -29.89 5.87
C VAL A 424 0.89 -30.44 4.47
N ASP A 425 1.57 -31.58 4.36
CA ASP A 425 1.64 -32.36 3.13
C ASP A 425 0.73 -33.58 3.28
N THR A 426 -0.43 -33.55 2.62
CA THR A 426 -1.41 -34.63 2.72
C THR A 426 -0.97 -35.90 1.99
N GLN A 427 0.03 -35.81 1.11
CA GLN A 427 0.57 -36.99 0.41
C GLN A 427 1.60 -37.71 1.28
N GLU A 428 2.39 -36.98 2.07
CA GLU A 428 3.35 -37.56 3.01
C GLU A 428 2.77 -37.88 4.39
N GLY A 429 1.58 -37.36 4.71
CA GLY A 429 0.91 -37.66 5.97
C GLY A 429 1.49 -36.89 7.16
N LYS A 430 2.04 -35.68 6.95
CA LYS A 430 2.78 -34.97 8.01
C LYS A 430 2.57 -33.45 8.04
N ILE A 431 2.61 -32.91 9.24
CA ILE A 431 2.79 -31.47 9.46
C ILE A 431 4.29 -31.17 9.37
N ILE A 432 4.68 -30.31 8.45
CA ILE A 432 6.06 -29.87 8.28
C ILE A 432 6.29 -28.70 9.22
N SER A 433 7.30 -28.81 10.10
CA SER A 433 7.63 -27.71 11.02
C SER A 433 8.22 -26.53 10.27
N ASP A 434 8.00 -25.32 10.79
CA ASP A 434 8.57 -24.08 10.25
C ASP A 434 10.10 -24.13 10.14
N GLU A 435 10.75 -24.76 11.12
CA GLU A 435 12.21 -24.88 11.20
C GLU A 435 12.74 -25.86 10.16
N ASP A 436 12.13 -27.03 10.03
CA ASP A 436 12.53 -28.04 9.04
C ASP A 436 12.36 -27.49 7.62
N LEU A 437 11.18 -26.90 7.34
CA LEU A 437 10.88 -26.29 6.04
C LEU A 437 11.92 -25.25 5.66
N LYS A 438 12.20 -24.30 6.56
CA LYS A 438 13.10 -23.19 6.25
C LYS A 438 14.55 -23.62 6.18
N THR A 439 14.95 -24.63 6.95
CA THR A 439 16.27 -25.24 6.88
C THR A 439 16.47 -25.92 5.53
N GLU A 440 15.48 -26.70 5.07
CA GLU A 440 15.50 -27.33 3.75
C GLU A 440 15.59 -26.28 2.64
N MET A 441 14.74 -25.24 2.67
CA MET A 441 14.74 -24.17 1.67
C MET A 441 16.06 -23.39 1.65
N ALA A 442 16.65 -23.11 2.82
CA ALA A 442 17.94 -22.45 2.94
C ALA A 442 19.12 -23.33 2.48
N ALA A 443 18.96 -24.66 2.47
CA ALA A 443 19.98 -25.60 2.04
C ALA A 443 19.92 -25.96 0.54
N GLN A 444 18.88 -25.55 -0.20
CA GLN A 444 18.72 -25.90 -1.62
C GLN A 444 19.90 -25.47 -2.51
N PHE A 445 20.49 -24.32 -2.20
CA PHE A 445 21.64 -23.77 -2.91
C PHE A 445 22.63 -23.16 -1.91
N PRO A 446 23.93 -23.03 -2.26
CA PRO A 446 24.92 -22.40 -1.40
C PRO A 446 24.79 -20.87 -1.42
N TYR A 447 23.64 -20.35 -0.96
CA TYR A 447 23.29 -18.93 -1.03
C TYR A 447 24.34 -18.03 -0.38
N GLN A 448 24.91 -18.48 0.74
CA GLN A 448 25.95 -17.72 1.45
C GLN A 448 27.23 -17.58 0.61
N GLU A 449 27.63 -18.63 -0.10
CA GLU A 449 28.78 -18.60 -1.01
C GLU A 449 28.52 -17.67 -2.20
N TRP A 450 27.31 -17.75 -2.78
CA TRP A 450 26.89 -16.88 -3.88
C TRP A 450 26.92 -15.41 -3.47
N LEU A 451 26.34 -15.08 -2.32
CA LEU A 451 26.35 -13.73 -1.76
C LEU A 451 27.77 -13.24 -1.53
N LYS A 452 28.63 -14.04 -0.88
CA LYS A 452 30.02 -13.66 -0.61
C LYS A 452 30.83 -13.40 -1.89
N THR A 453 30.51 -14.12 -2.97
CA THR A 453 31.29 -14.07 -4.22
C THR A 453 30.79 -12.99 -5.18
N HIS A 454 29.48 -12.75 -5.23
CA HIS A 454 28.85 -11.91 -6.26
C HIS A 454 28.25 -10.60 -5.75
N MET A 455 27.76 -10.56 -4.51
CA MET A 455 27.26 -9.33 -3.90
C MET A 455 28.44 -8.47 -3.43
N MET A 456 28.33 -7.16 -3.58
CA MET A 456 29.31 -6.20 -3.07
C MET A 456 28.64 -5.22 -2.12
N GLN A 457 29.37 -4.78 -1.10
CA GLN A 457 28.96 -3.61 -0.34
C GLN A 457 29.49 -2.35 -1.05
N LEU A 458 28.75 -1.25 -0.97
CA LEU A 458 29.18 0.02 -1.55
C LEU A 458 30.50 0.51 -0.94
N GLU A 459 30.68 0.28 0.35
CA GLU A 459 31.85 0.67 1.13
C GLU A 459 33.12 -0.05 0.65
N ASP A 460 32.98 -1.27 0.12
CA ASP A 460 34.07 -2.10 -0.40
C ASP A 460 34.56 -1.67 -1.80
N LEU A 461 33.86 -0.76 -2.47
CA LEU A 461 34.30 -0.24 -3.77
C LEU A 461 35.48 0.72 -3.59
N GLU A 462 36.40 0.70 -4.57
CA GLU A 462 37.55 1.61 -4.64
C GLU A 462 37.09 3.07 -4.57
N ASP A 463 37.81 3.87 -3.80
CA ASP A 463 37.56 5.31 -3.73
C ASP A 463 37.80 5.96 -5.10
N ALA A 464 36.91 6.89 -5.46
CA ALA A 464 37.08 7.67 -6.68
C ALA A 464 38.25 8.67 -6.51
N ALA A 465 39.06 8.83 -7.56
CA ALA A 465 40.17 9.77 -7.56
C ALA A 465 39.71 11.24 -7.42
N GLU A 466 38.52 11.55 -7.92
CA GLU A 466 37.94 12.89 -7.89
C GLU A 466 36.53 12.83 -7.31
N VAL A 467 36.29 13.65 -6.29
CA VAL A 467 34.97 13.91 -5.72
C VAL A 467 34.68 15.41 -5.92
N PRO A 468 33.56 15.79 -6.56
CA PRO A 468 33.21 17.20 -6.73
C PRO A 468 33.14 17.92 -5.37
N GLY A 469 33.91 19.00 -5.23
CA GLY A 469 33.91 19.87 -4.04
C GLY A 469 32.91 21.02 -4.14
N THR A 470 32.83 21.81 -3.06
CA THR A 470 31.92 22.95 -2.96
C THR A 470 32.40 24.15 -3.77
N ASN A 471 31.50 24.77 -4.55
CA ASN A 471 31.75 26.03 -5.24
C ASN A 471 31.03 27.18 -4.52
N PHE A 472 31.73 27.81 -3.58
CA PHE A 472 31.23 28.92 -2.76
C PHE A 472 30.89 30.17 -3.59
N GLU A 473 31.62 30.45 -4.67
CA GLU A 473 31.41 31.65 -5.50
C GLU A 473 30.01 31.70 -6.14
N THR A 474 29.46 30.53 -6.49
CA THR A 474 28.17 30.39 -7.18
C THR A 474 27.07 29.80 -6.31
N LEU A 475 27.35 29.52 -5.03
CA LEU A 475 26.45 28.80 -4.13
C LEU A 475 25.11 29.52 -3.96
N LEU A 476 25.13 30.79 -3.55
CA LEU A 476 23.92 31.61 -3.39
C LEU A 476 23.11 31.71 -4.69
N GLN A 477 23.79 31.88 -5.83
CA GLN A 477 23.12 31.91 -7.13
C GLN A 477 22.39 30.60 -7.43
N ARG A 478 23.04 29.46 -7.17
CA ARG A 478 22.42 28.14 -7.37
C ARG A 478 21.29 27.89 -6.36
N GLN A 479 21.41 28.36 -5.12
CA GLN A 479 20.35 28.28 -4.12
C GLN A 479 19.07 28.98 -4.59
N HIS A 480 19.17 30.17 -5.18
CA HIS A 480 18.01 30.82 -5.80
C HIS A 480 17.44 30.01 -6.97
N ALA A 481 18.29 29.40 -7.81
CA ALA A 481 17.83 28.63 -8.98
C ALA A 481 17.01 27.40 -8.57
N PHE A 482 17.36 26.76 -7.45
CA PHE A 482 16.66 25.62 -6.87
C PHE A 482 15.61 25.99 -5.80
N GLY A 483 15.41 27.29 -5.57
CA GLY A 483 14.37 27.82 -4.68
C GLY A 483 14.60 27.58 -3.19
N TYR A 484 15.86 27.59 -2.75
CA TYR A 484 16.20 27.53 -1.32
C TYR A 484 15.84 28.84 -0.63
N THR A 485 15.37 28.74 0.61
CA THR A 485 14.99 29.86 1.46
C THR A 485 15.71 29.78 2.81
N TYR A 486 15.86 30.92 3.46
CA TYR A 486 16.42 30.99 4.80
C TYR A 486 15.58 30.21 5.83
N GLU A 487 14.25 30.15 5.63
CA GLU A 487 13.36 29.33 6.46
C GLU A 487 13.70 27.83 6.36
N GLU A 488 13.92 27.30 5.15
CA GLU A 488 14.31 25.89 4.96
C GLU A 488 15.68 25.59 5.60
N LEU A 489 16.66 26.48 5.45
CA LEU A 489 17.98 26.31 6.07
C LEU A 489 17.86 26.18 7.59
N MET A 490 17.14 27.10 8.24
CA MET A 490 17.07 27.18 9.70
C MET A 490 16.04 26.25 10.34
N LYS A 491 14.94 25.90 9.65
CA LYS A 491 13.88 25.06 10.22
C LYS A 491 13.92 23.61 9.76
N THR A 492 14.61 23.31 8.66
CA THR A 492 14.68 21.97 8.10
C THR A 492 16.11 21.42 8.08
N ILE A 493 17.04 22.08 7.39
CA ILE A 493 18.40 21.57 7.17
C ILE A 493 19.23 21.57 8.47
N GLU A 494 19.24 22.68 9.21
CA GLU A 494 19.99 22.80 10.47
C GLU A 494 19.52 21.79 11.53
N PRO A 495 18.21 21.64 11.82
CA PRO A 495 17.76 20.65 12.80
C PRO A 495 18.05 19.21 12.38
N LEU A 496 17.92 18.87 11.08
CA LEU A 496 18.29 17.54 10.56
C LEU A 496 19.78 17.26 10.77
N ALA A 497 20.64 18.24 10.48
CA ALA A 497 22.09 18.13 10.65
C ALA A 497 22.53 18.01 12.11
N LYS A 498 21.79 18.59 13.06
CA LYS A 498 22.09 18.49 14.50
C LYS A 498 21.49 17.27 15.17
N ALA A 499 20.22 16.97 14.92
CA ALA A 499 19.46 15.96 15.65
C ALA A 499 19.42 14.59 14.97
N ALA A 500 19.74 14.51 13.68
CA ALA A 500 19.56 13.31 12.86
C ALA A 500 18.14 12.73 12.95
N ASP A 501 17.14 13.62 12.96
CA ASP A 501 15.73 13.31 13.08
C ASP A 501 14.86 14.36 12.37
N ASP A 502 13.67 13.96 11.94
CA ASP A 502 12.69 14.79 11.24
C ASP A 502 12.21 15.95 12.15
N PRO A 503 12.35 17.23 11.74
CA PRO A 503 12.01 18.38 12.58
C PRO A 503 10.52 18.41 12.96
N VAL A 504 10.22 18.73 14.22
CA VAL A 504 8.85 18.81 14.73
C VAL A 504 8.33 20.25 14.70
N SER A 505 7.10 20.45 14.21
CA SER A 505 6.39 21.72 14.22
C SER A 505 5.00 21.60 14.89
N SER A 506 4.27 22.71 14.98
CA SER A 506 2.94 22.77 15.60
C SER A 506 1.99 23.68 14.80
N MET A 507 0.70 23.65 15.16
CA MET A 507 -0.42 24.26 14.40
C MET A 507 -0.70 23.55 13.06
N GLY A 508 -1.74 24.00 12.36
CA GLY A 508 -2.14 23.44 11.05
C GLY A 508 -1.46 24.18 9.90
N TYR A 509 -1.39 23.52 8.74
CA TYR A 509 -0.96 24.16 7.50
C TYR A 509 -2.05 25.09 6.99
N ASP A 510 -1.77 26.39 6.95
CA ASP A 510 -2.74 27.44 6.67
C ASP A 510 -2.37 28.35 5.48
N ALA A 511 -1.30 27.98 4.75
CA ALA A 511 -0.95 28.52 3.44
C ALA A 511 -1.79 27.88 2.31
N PRO A 512 -1.81 28.47 1.09
CA PRO A 512 -2.51 27.90 -0.07
C PRO A 512 -2.03 26.49 -0.43
N LEU A 513 -2.88 25.73 -1.11
CA LEU A 513 -2.38 24.56 -1.86
C LEU A 513 -1.44 25.04 -2.96
N ALA A 514 -0.47 24.21 -3.36
CA ALA A 514 0.54 24.57 -4.36
C ALA A 514 -0.06 25.20 -5.63
N VAL A 515 -1.08 24.56 -6.22
CA VAL A 515 -1.80 25.03 -7.42
C VAL A 515 -2.52 26.37 -7.26
N LEU A 516 -2.71 26.83 -6.01
CA LEU A 516 -3.42 28.05 -5.65
C LEU A 516 -2.50 29.16 -5.16
N SER A 517 -1.21 28.86 -4.94
CA SER A 517 -0.20 29.83 -4.53
C SER A 517 0.15 30.77 -5.69
N ASP A 518 0.47 32.01 -5.35
CA ASP A 518 1.03 32.98 -6.31
C ASP A 518 2.57 32.92 -6.34
N GLN A 519 3.19 32.10 -5.48
CA GLN A 519 4.64 31.86 -5.42
C GLN A 519 5.02 30.61 -6.21
N PRO A 520 6.19 30.58 -6.87
CA PRO A 520 6.61 29.43 -7.67
C PRO A 520 6.86 28.19 -6.78
N GLN A 521 6.11 27.12 -6.99
CA GLN A 521 6.17 25.92 -6.15
C GLN A 521 7.19 24.90 -6.66
N LEU A 522 7.70 24.05 -5.75
CA LEU A 522 8.37 22.82 -6.15
C LEU A 522 7.33 21.77 -6.51
N LEU A 523 7.66 20.91 -7.47
CA LEU A 523 6.75 19.87 -7.93
C LEU A 523 6.32 18.93 -6.80
N TYR A 524 7.17 18.69 -5.80
CA TYR A 524 6.86 17.91 -4.60
C TYR A 524 5.60 18.40 -3.87
N ASN A 525 5.35 19.71 -3.81
CA ASN A 525 4.24 20.27 -3.03
C ASN A 525 2.85 19.88 -3.54
N TYR A 526 2.77 19.42 -4.79
CA TYR A 526 1.56 18.92 -5.43
C TYR A 526 1.24 17.47 -5.05
N PHE A 527 2.17 16.73 -4.44
CA PHE A 527 2.00 15.34 -4.04
C PHE A 527 1.70 15.23 -2.56
N LYS A 528 0.56 14.65 -2.19
CA LYS A 528 0.17 14.42 -0.80
C LYS A 528 0.38 12.95 -0.46
N GLN A 529 1.08 12.68 0.64
CA GLN A 529 1.33 11.34 1.14
C GLN A 529 0.00 10.65 1.44
N LEU A 530 -0.19 9.43 0.93
CA LEU A 530 -1.30 8.59 1.38
C LEU A 530 -0.95 7.95 2.72
N PHE A 531 -1.97 7.57 3.48
CA PHE A 531 -1.82 6.91 4.77
C PHE A 531 -2.94 5.89 4.97
N ALA A 532 -2.66 4.89 5.79
CA ALA A 532 -3.58 3.83 6.15
C ALA A 532 -4.63 4.34 7.15
N GLN A 533 -5.89 3.93 6.95
CA GLN A 533 -6.97 4.21 7.88
C GLN A 533 -8.02 3.11 7.84
N VAL A 534 -8.26 2.46 8.98
CA VAL A 534 -9.25 1.39 9.18
C VAL A 534 -8.95 0.10 8.42
N THR A 535 -8.81 0.14 7.09
CA THR A 535 -8.62 -1.06 6.24
C THR A 535 -7.34 -1.81 6.60
N ASN A 536 -6.27 -1.07 6.87
CA ASN A 536 -5.02 -1.57 7.42
C ASN A 536 -4.45 -0.60 8.49
N PRO A 537 -3.56 -1.05 9.38
CA PRO A 537 -2.91 -0.21 10.38
C PRO A 537 -1.58 0.38 9.89
N PRO A 538 -1.21 1.60 10.33
CA PRO A 538 0.17 2.05 10.25
C PRO A 538 1.08 1.25 11.20
N ILE A 539 2.40 1.34 11.00
CA ILE A 539 3.42 0.64 11.81
C ILE A 539 4.18 1.64 12.69
N ASP A 540 4.58 1.21 13.89
CA ASP A 540 5.47 2.00 14.75
C ASP A 540 6.93 1.83 14.32
N SER A 541 7.41 2.74 13.46
CA SER A 541 8.77 2.70 12.92
C SER A 541 9.89 2.82 13.97
N ILE A 542 9.55 3.19 15.22
CA ILE A 542 10.51 3.35 16.32
C ILE A 542 10.54 2.08 17.17
N ARG A 543 9.37 1.61 17.63
CA ARG A 543 9.26 0.46 18.55
C ARG A 543 9.32 -0.88 17.84
N GLU A 544 8.88 -0.93 16.59
CA GLU A 544 8.84 -2.12 15.75
C GLU A 544 9.98 -2.08 14.70
N GLU A 545 11.09 -1.41 15.03
CA GLU A 545 12.22 -1.23 14.10
C GLU A 545 12.73 -2.56 13.52
N LEU A 546 12.64 -3.67 14.26
CA LEU A 546 13.05 -5.01 13.83
C LEU A 546 12.40 -5.44 12.49
N VAL A 547 11.16 -5.00 12.23
CA VAL A 547 10.45 -5.37 11.00
C VAL A 547 10.85 -4.47 9.82
N THR A 548 11.51 -3.34 10.08
CA THR A 548 11.87 -2.37 9.04
C THR A 548 13.14 -2.76 8.28
N ALA A 549 13.18 -2.46 6.98
CA ALA A 549 14.36 -2.63 6.13
C ALA A 549 14.66 -1.35 5.35
N ILE A 550 15.90 -0.87 5.43
CA ILE A 550 16.32 0.42 4.86
C ILE A 550 17.36 0.30 3.76
N SER A 551 18.02 -0.85 3.63
CA SER A 551 18.99 -1.04 2.56
C SER A 551 18.32 -1.08 1.20
N THR A 552 19.08 -0.70 0.19
CA THR A 552 18.68 -0.74 -1.22
C THR A 552 19.80 -1.39 -2.01
N THR A 553 19.52 -1.70 -3.27
CA THR A 553 20.47 -2.39 -4.15
C THR A 553 20.60 -1.66 -5.48
N ILE A 554 21.81 -1.74 -6.04
CA ILE A 554 22.20 -1.14 -7.32
C ILE A 554 22.73 -2.24 -8.23
N GLY A 555 22.10 -2.40 -9.38
CA GLY A 555 22.50 -3.34 -10.41
C GLY A 555 21.31 -3.84 -11.22
N PRO A 556 21.56 -4.67 -12.23
CA PRO A 556 20.49 -5.32 -12.98
C PRO A 556 19.88 -6.48 -12.18
N GLU A 557 18.58 -6.69 -12.34
CA GLU A 557 17.92 -7.94 -11.93
C GLU A 557 18.11 -9.01 -13.02
N LYS A 558 18.00 -10.28 -12.61
CA LYS A 558 18.07 -11.44 -13.49
C LYS A 558 16.70 -12.12 -13.58
N ASN A 559 16.62 -13.22 -14.31
CA ASN A 559 15.40 -13.99 -14.48
C ASN A 559 14.87 -14.48 -13.11
N LEU A 560 13.68 -14.02 -12.72
CA LEU A 560 13.01 -14.37 -11.46
C LEU A 560 12.80 -15.88 -11.29
N LEU A 561 12.59 -16.58 -12.40
CA LEU A 561 12.18 -17.99 -12.42
C LEU A 561 13.37 -18.96 -12.29
N LYS A 562 14.59 -18.49 -12.58
CA LYS A 562 15.78 -19.34 -12.62
C LYS A 562 16.86 -18.79 -11.67
N PRO A 563 16.94 -19.28 -10.42
CA PRO A 563 17.95 -18.83 -9.48
C PRO A 563 19.35 -19.19 -10.01
N THR A 564 20.23 -18.19 -10.02
CA THR A 564 21.64 -18.33 -10.42
C THR A 564 22.54 -17.52 -9.48
N PRO A 565 23.85 -17.83 -9.37
CA PRO A 565 24.78 -17.03 -8.58
C PRO A 565 24.78 -15.55 -8.98
N ASP A 566 24.68 -15.28 -10.28
CA ASP A 566 24.66 -13.92 -10.84
C ASP A 566 23.39 -13.12 -10.49
N SER A 567 22.35 -13.75 -9.95
CA SER A 567 21.12 -13.04 -9.53
C SER A 567 21.37 -12.10 -8.34
N CYS A 568 22.41 -12.37 -7.54
CA CYS A 568 22.83 -11.50 -6.44
C CYS A 568 24.04 -10.61 -6.78
N ARG A 569 24.43 -10.52 -8.07
CA ARG A 569 25.49 -9.61 -8.54
C ARG A 569 25.00 -8.16 -8.56
N GLN A 570 24.79 -7.60 -7.37
CA GLN A 570 24.36 -6.23 -7.14
C GLN A 570 25.21 -5.61 -6.03
N ILE A 571 25.24 -4.28 -6.00
CA ILE A 571 25.88 -3.49 -4.96
C ILE A 571 24.82 -3.18 -3.91
N LYS A 572 25.01 -3.63 -2.69
CA LYS A 572 24.17 -3.30 -1.55
C LYS A 572 24.58 -1.92 -1.02
N VAL A 573 23.57 -1.10 -0.73
CA VAL A 573 23.73 0.25 -0.18
C VAL A 573 22.96 0.32 1.14
N ALA A 574 23.63 0.79 2.19
CA ALA A 574 23.06 0.82 3.54
C ALA A 574 21.85 1.77 3.68
N MET A 575 21.89 2.92 3.00
CA MET A 575 20.83 3.94 3.02
C MET A 575 20.50 4.42 1.60
N PRO A 576 19.25 4.84 1.33
CA PRO A 576 18.89 5.40 0.03
C PRO A 576 19.45 6.82 -0.20
N VAL A 577 20.06 7.44 0.81
CA VAL A 577 20.69 8.76 0.71
C VAL A 577 22.20 8.57 0.77
N ILE A 578 22.90 8.95 -0.30
CA ILE A 578 24.33 8.70 -0.46
C ILE A 578 25.14 10.01 -0.54
N THR A 579 26.36 9.95 -0.04
CA THR A 579 27.35 11.02 -0.04
C THR A 579 27.94 11.25 -1.44
N ASN A 580 28.63 12.39 -1.63
CA ASN A 580 29.33 12.69 -2.89
C ASN A 580 30.43 11.65 -3.17
N ALA A 581 31.12 11.18 -2.13
CA ALA A 581 32.16 10.16 -2.25
C ALA A 581 31.57 8.82 -2.72
N GLU A 582 30.48 8.36 -2.10
CA GLU A 582 29.77 7.15 -2.48
C GLU A 582 29.22 7.20 -3.92
N LEU A 583 28.61 8.33 -4.32
CA LEU A 583 28.18 8.51 -5.71
C LEU A 583 29.38 8.50 -6.68
N ALA A 584 30.51 9.09 -6.30
CA ALA A 584 31.72 9.08 -7.14
C ALA A 584 32.26 7.66 -7.35
N LYS A 585 32.24 6.79 -6.32
CA LYS A 585 32.58 5.36 -6.46
C LYS A 585 31.70 4.67 -7.52
N LEU A 586 30.39 4.92 -7.46
CA LEU A 586 29.42 4.37 -8.42
C LEU A 586 29.58 4.95 -9.82
N ARG A 587 29.88 6.25 -9.93
CA ARG A 587 30.11 6.95 -11.20
C ARG A 587 31.34 6.43 -11.92
N HIS A 588 32.41 6.14 -11.19
CA HIS A 588 33.68 5.68 -11.73
C HIS A 588 33.91 4.18 -11.53
N ILE A 589 32.83 3.40 -11.40
CA ILE A 589 32.92 1.98 -11.10
C ILE A 589 33.77 1.22 -12.12
N ARG A 590 34.85 0.58 -11.64
CA ARG A 590 35.78 -0.23 -12.45
C ARG A 590 35.61 -1.71 -12.13
N ARG A 591 34.42 -2.25 -12.43
CA ARG A 591 34.10 -3.64 -12.10
C ARG A 591 33.32 -4.34 -13.20
N ASP A 592 33.70 -5.59 -13.46
CA ASP A 592 33.03 -6.42 -14.46
C ASP A 592 31.54 -6.59 -14.14
N GLY A 593 30.72 -6.32 -15.15
CA GLY A 593 29.27 -6.38 -15.03
C GLY A 593 28.62 -5.10 -14.50
N PHE A 594 29.37 -4.03 -14.23
CA PHE A 594 28.81 -2.71 -13.90
C PHE A 594 29.34 -1.64 -14.86
N LYS A 595 28.43 -0.83 -15.39
CA LYS A 595 28.75 0.31 -16.25
C LYS A 595 27.79 1.45 -15.96
N SER A 596 28.38 2.56 -15.52
CA SER A 596 27.69 3.80 -15.19
C SER A 596 27.65 4.76 -16.38
N VAL A 597 26.56 5.52 -16.49
CA VAL A 597 26.42 6.67 -17.39
C VAL A 597 25.70 7.78 -16.65
N THR A 598 26.24 9.00 -16.72
CA THR A 598 25.57 10.20 -16.23
C THR A 598 24.75 10.83 -17.36
N LEU A 599 23.47 11.06 -17.10
CA LEU A 599 22.52 11.69 -18.01
C LEU A 599 22.11 13.05 -17.44
N PRO A 600 22.36 14.16 -18.15
CA PRO A 600 22.00 15.49 -17.66
C PRO A 600 20.49 15.69 -17.67
N ILE A 601 19.93 16.25 -16.59
CA ILE A 601 18.51 16.59 -16.44
C ILE A 601 18.29 18.10 -16.46
N VAL A 602 18.66 18.72 -17.58
CA VAL A 602 18.55 20.16 -17.82
C VAL A 602 17.91 20.44 -19.19
N PHE A 603 17.25 21.58 -19.36
CA PHE A 603 16.63 21.99 -20.61
C PHE A 603 16.96 23.46 -20.95
N GLY A 604 16.85 23.84 -22.22
CA GLY A 604 17.11 25.20 -22.67
C GLY A 604 16.06 26.18 -22.16
N ILE A 605 16.47 27.20 -21.39
CA ILE A 605 15.54 28.15 -20.77
C ILE A 605 14.68 28.91 -21.80
N ASN A 606 15.25 29.22 -22.97
CA ASN A 606 14.56 29.98 -24.02
C ASN A 606 13.54 29.14 -24.82
N GLU A 607 13.50 27.83 -24.60
CA GLU A 607 12.60 26.89 -25.29
C GLU A 607 11.32 26.61 -24.49
N GLY A 608 11.24 27.11 -23.25
CA GLY A 608 10.10 26.96 -22.35
C GLY A 608 9.61 25.52 -22.20
N SER A 609 8.29 25.34 -22.20
CA SER A 609 7.63 24.04 -22.02
C SER A 609 7.94 23.02 -23.12
N LEU A 610 8.16 23.48 -24.35
CA LEU A 610 8.60 22.62 -25.46
C LEU A 610 10.01 22.09 -25.21
N GLY A 611 10.93 22.95 -24.74
CA GLY A 611 12.27 22.54 -24.33
C GLY A 611 12.27 21.50 -23.23
N LEU A 612 11.44 21.71 -22.19
CA LEU A 612 11.25 20.74 -21.12
C LEU A 612 10.77 19.37 -21.65
N LYS A 613 9.77 19.37 -22.52
CA LYS A 613 9.25 18.14 -23.15
C LYS A 613 10.31 17.42 -23.97
N LEU A 614 11.01 18.15 -24.83
CA LEU A 614 12.06 17.59 -25.70
C LEU A 614 13.22 17.04 -24.88
N ALA A 615 13.58 17.69 -23.77
CA ALA A 615 14.61 17.21 -22.86
C ALA A 615 14.20 15.91 -22.15
N LEU A 616 12.93 15.77 -21.74
CA LEU A 616 12.39 14.51 -21.18
C LEU A 616 12.37 13.38 -22.21
N ASP A 617 11.93 13.66 -23.44
CA ASP A 617 11.93 12.67 -24.53
C ASP A 617 13.38 12.28 -24.90
N GLY A 618 14.29 13.26 -24.94
CA GLY A 618 15.72 13.07 -25.16
C GLY A 618 16.39 12.25 -24.06
N LEU A 619 16.00 12.46 -22.79
CA LEU A 619 16.46 11.67 -21.65
C LEU A 619 16.11 10.19 -21.82
N CYS A 620 14.86 9.89 -22.23
CA CYS A 620 14.42 8.52 -22.47
C CYS A 620 15.23 7.84 -23.59
N VAL A 621 15.43 8.54 -24.72
CA VAL A 621 16.24 8.04 -25.84
C VAL A 621 17.71 7.83 -25.45
N ALA A 622 18.29 8.74 -24.67
CA ALA A 622 19.66 8.63 -24.18
C ALA A 622 19.82 7.43 -23.23
N ALA A 623 18.86 7.21 -22.34
CA ALA A 623 18.84 6.05 -21.45
C ALA A 623 18.73 4.73 -22.23
N ASP A 624 17.83 4.63 -23.21
CA ASP A 624 17.71 3.43 -24.05
C ASP A 624 19.02 3.10 -24.78
N ARG A 625 19.69 4.12 -25.34
CA ARG A 625 21.01 3.95 -25.97
C ARG A 625 22.08 3.52 -24.97
N ALA A 626 22.10 4.14 -23.78
CA ALA A 626 23.05 3.78 -22.72
C ALA A 626 22.87 2.30 -22.33
N ILE A 627 21.64 1.87 -22.07
CA ILE A 627 21.32 0.47 -21.73
C ILE A 627 21.68 -0.48 -22.87
N ALA A 628 21.37 -0.13 -24.12
CA ALA A 628 21.73 -0.94 -25.28
C ALA A 628 23.25 -1.11 -25.43
N THR A 629 24.05 -0.13 -24.99
CA THR A 629 25.53 -0.23 -24.95
C THR A 629 26.07 -0.83 -23.64
N GLY A 630 25.21 -1.45 -22.84
CA GLY A 630 25.56 -2.19 -21.62
C GLY A 630 25.60 -1.38 -20.34
N ALA A 631 25.16 -0.12 -20.33
CA ALA A 631 25.04 0.64 -19.09
C ALA A 631 23.91 0.08 -18.20
N ASN A 632 24.19 -0.11 -16.93
CA ASN A 632 23.24 -0.64 -15.95
C ASN A 632 23.17 0.20 -14.67
N VAL A 633 23.91 1.30 -14.60
CA VAL A 633 23.77 2.33 -13.57
C VAL A 633 23.57 3.67 -14.30
N LEU A 634 22.35 4.21 -14.24
CA LEU A 634 22.02 5.50 -14.84
C LEU A 634 21.97 6.56 -13.74
N ILE A 635 22.83 7.57 -13.83
CA ILE A 635 22.89 8.69 -12.88
C ILE A 635 22.24 9.90 -13.54
N LEU A 636 21.09 10.32 -13.05
CA LEU A 636 20.45 11.57 -13.47
C LEU A 636 21.12 12.73 -12.72
N SER A 637 21.58 13.78 -13.41
CA SER A 637 22.31 14.90 -12.79
C SER A 637 21.87 16.27 -13.26
N ASP A 638 21.58 17.19 -12.33
CA ASP A 638 21.25 18.60 -12.61
C ASP A 638 22.46 19.55 -12.45
N ARG A 639 23.69 19.03 -12.30
CA ARG A 639 24.91 19.86 -12.14
C ARG A 639 25.19 20.84 -13.28
N GLU A 640 24.64 20.59 -14.47
CA GLU A 640 24.84 21.43 -15.66
C GLU A 640 23.95 22.69 -15.72
N VAL A 641 23.21 23.01 -14.64
CA VAL A 641 22.45 24.26 -14.56
C VAL A 641 23.35 25.46 -14.77
N SER A 642 22.92 26.37 -15.64
CA SER A 642 23.69 27.56 -16.04
C SER A 642 22.75 28.66 -16.52
N LYS A 643 23.29 29.82 -16.91
CA LYS A 643 22.49 30.94 -17.42
C LYS A 643 21.62 30.59 -18.64
N SER A 644 21.99 29.57 -19.43
CA SER A 644 21.21 29.14 -20.61
C SER A 644 20.42 27.84 -20.40
N LYS A 645 20.67 27.12 -19.30
CA LYS A 645 20.06 25.82 -19.01
C LYS A 645 19.39 25.81 -17.63
N ALA A 646 18.11 25.47 -17.59
CA ALA A 646 17.35 25.30 -16.36
C ALA A 646 17.25 23.83 -15.96
N PRO A 647 17.09 23.51 -14.66
CA PRO A 647 16.93 22.13 -14.22
C PRO A 647 15.56 21.59 -14.63
N ILE A 648 15.50 20.35 -15.11
CA ILE A 648 14.25 19.59 -15.15
C ILE A 648 13.91 19.25 -13.69
N PRO A 649 12.67 19.45 -13.21
CA PRO A 649 12.27 19.04 -11.87
C PRO A 649 12.64 17.57 -11.63
N ALA A 650 13.39 17.28 -10.57
CA ALA A 650 14.05 15.99 -10.41
C ALA A 650 13.02 14.84 -10.33
N LEU A 651 11.91 15.09 -9.64
CA LEU A 651 10.78 14.17 -9.55
C LEU A 651 10.17 13.83 -10.92
N LEU A 652 10.05 14.83 -11.81
CA LEU A 652 9.51 14.64 -13.16
C LEU A 652 10.46 13.81 -14.02
N ALA A 653 11.76 14.10 -13.97
CA ALA A 653 12.78 13.35 -14.72
C ALA A 653 12.85 11.88 -14.29
N VAL A 654 12.91 11.63 -12.98
CA VAL A 654 12.93 10.28 -12.41
C VAL A 654 11.68 9.50 -12.82
N SER A 655 10.49 10.07 -12.61
CA SER A 655 9.23 9.38 -12.89
C SER A 655 9.05 9.12 -14.39
N CYS A 656 9.36 10.11 -15.24
CA CYS A 656 9.31 9.96 -16.70
C CYS A 656 10.16 8.77 -17.16
N LEU A 657 11.43 8.74 -16.74
CA LEU A 657 12.34 7.68 -17.14
C LEU A 657 11.94 6.33 -16.54
N HIS A 658 11.52 6.30 -15.28
CA HIS A 658 11.05 5.09 -14.61
C HIS A 658 9.92 4.40 -15.40
N HIS A 659 8.88 5.15 -15.74
CA HIS A 659 7.73 4.63 -16.49
C HIS A 659 8.09 4.29 -17.94
N HIS A 660 8.97 5.06 -18.59
CA HIS A 660 9.47 4.73 -19.92
C HIS A 660 10.16 3.36 -19.93
N LEU A 661 11.09 3.13 -18.99
CA LEU A 661 11.83 1.87 -18.90
C LEU A 661 10.95 0.67 -18.53
N ILE A 662 9.86 0.87 -17.79
CA ILE A 662 8.86 -0.18 -17.52
C ILE A 662 8.14 -0.53 -18.83
N LYS A 663 7.65 0.48 -19.55
CA LYS A 663 6.93 0.30 -20.83
C LYS A 663 7.81 -0.34 -21.91
N SER A 664 9.11 -0.05 -21.93
CA SER A 664 10.05 -0.64 -22.88
C SER A 664 10.63 -2.00 -22.43
N GLY A 665 10.28 -2.48 -21.23
CA GLY A 665 10.77 -3.76 -20.70
C GLY A 665 12.26 -3.77 -20.34
N THR A 666 12.86 -2.61 -20.09
CA THR A 666 14.29 -2.45 -19.78
C THR A 666 14.56 -1.98 -18.35
N ARG A 667 13.52 -1.66 -17.55
CA ARG A 667 13.67 -1.15 -16.17
C ARG A 667 14.53 -2.04 -15.27
N LEU A 668 14.49 -3.35 -15.47
CA LEU A 668 15.29 -4.31 -14.68
C LEU A 668 16.74 -4.44 -15.13
N LYS A 669 17.09 -3.92 -16.32
CA LYS A 669 18.45 -3.96 -16.86
C LYS A 669 19.33 -2.86 -16.29
N SER A 670 18.75 -1.86 -15.63
CA SER A 670 19.48 -0.72 -15.09
C SER A 670 18.88 -0.18 -13.80
N THR A 671 19.71 0.36 -12.93
CA THR A 671 19.31 1.12 -11.75
C THR A 671 19.30 2.63 -12.04
N LEU A 672 18.34 3.35 -11.46
CA LEU A 672 18.27 4.81 -11.50
C LEU A 672 18.84 5.41 -10.21
N LEU A 673 19.83 6.28 -10.34
CA LEU A 673 20.38 7.10 -9.26
C LEU A 673 20.12 8.57 -9.59
N LEU A 674 19.95 9.40 -8.57
CA LEU A 674 19.76 10.84 -8.74
C LEU A 674 20.87 11.61 -8.03
N GLU A 675 21.59 12.45 -8.76
CA GLU A 675 22.41 13.53 -8.23
C GLU A 675 21.64 14.84 -8.45
N SER A 676 21.19 15.47 -7.36
CA SER A 676 20.34 16.65 -7.51
C SER A 676 20.55 17.69 -6.43
N ALA A 677 20.42 18.95 -6.81
CA ALA A 677 20.35 20.08 -5.91
C ALA A 677 18.94 20.38 -5.41
N GLU A 678 17.90 19.74 -5.95
CA GLU A 678 16.50 20.00 -5.57
C GLU A 678 16.05 19.35 -4.23
N PRO A 679 16.33 18.07 -3.93
CA PRO A 679 15.80 17.40 -2.75
C PRO A 679 16.50 17.81 -1.44
N ARG A 680 15.72 18.22 -0.44
CA ARG A 680 16.21 18.74 0.86
C ARG A 680 15.31 18.47 2.06
N GLU A 681 14.08 18.01 1.82
CA GLU A 681 13.12 17.63 2.87
C GLU A 681 12.78 16.15 2.78
N VAL A 682 12.42 15.53 3.91
CA VAL A 682 12.04 14.11 4.00
C VAL A 682 11.03 13.72 2.91
N HIS A 683 10.02 14.56 2.68
CA HIS A 683 9.00 14.31 1.66
C HIS A 683 9.56 14.21 0.23
N HIS A 684 10.60 15.00 -0.10
CA HIS A 684 11.20 14.98 -1.44
C HIS A 684 11.84 13.62 -1.72
N PHE A 685 12.58 13.07 -0.76
CA PHE A 685 13.19 11.75 -0.88
C PHE A 685 12.15 10.63 -0.94
N ALA A 686 11.10 10.72 -0.12
CA ALA A 686 9.99 9.77 -0.17
C ALA A 686 9.25 9.79 -1.52
N ALA A 687 9.07 10.96 -2.14
CA ALA A 687 8.50 11.05 -3.47
C ALA A 687 9.43 10.41 -4.52
N LEU A 688 10.71 10.78 -4.53
CA LEU A 688 11.70 10.25 -5.47
C LEU A 688 11.81 8.72 -5.43
N LEU A 689 11.84 8.13 -4.22
CA LEU A 689 11.83 6.68 -4.04
C LEU A 689 10.51 6.06 -4.52
N GLY A 690 9.37 6.68 -4.17
CA GLY A 690 8.04 6.24 -4.60
C GLY A 690 7.85 6.22 -6.12
N TYR A 691 8.61 7.03 -6.86
CA TYR A 691 8.64 7.06 -8.34
C TYR A 691 9.87 6.37 -8.96
N GLY A 692 10.62 5.58 -8.17
CA GLY A 692 11.46 4.51 -8.69
C GLY A 692 12.95 4.77 -8.74
N VAL A 693 13.47 5.85 -8.12
CA VAL A 693 14.92 6.00 -7.88
C VAL A 693 15.38 4.95 -6.85
N SER A 694 16.61 4.45 -6.97
CA SER A 694 17.19 3.52 -5.99
C SER A 694 17.96 4.23 -4.88
N ALA A 695 18.65 5.32 -5.20
CA ALA A 695 19.33 6.18 -4.23
C ALA A 695 19.46 7.62 -4.73
N VAL A 696 19.56 8.57 -3.79
CA VAL A 696 19.63 10.00 -4.03
C VAL A 696 20.90 10.57 -3.38
N ASN A 697 21.65 11.33 -4.16
CA ASN A 697 22.76 12.16 -3.72
C ASN A 697 22.31 13.64 -3.71
N PRO A 698 21.92 14.20 -2.56
CA PRO A 698 21.52 15.60 -2.42
C PRO A 698 22.76 16.50 -2.30
N TYR A 699 23.62 16.51 -3.33
CA TYR A 699 24.95 17.10 -3.26
C TYR A 699 24.95 18.55 -2.76
N PHE A 700 23.89 19.29 -3.10
CA PHE A 700 23.79 20.72 -2.84
C PHE A 700 23.38 21.04 -1.40
N VAL A 701 22.71 20.11 -0.72
CA VAL A 701 22.53 20.18 0.74
C VAL A 701 23.90 20.10 1.41
N TYR A 702 24.80 19.24 0.94
CA TYR A 702 26.13 19.11 1.54
C TYR A 702 26.99 20.35 1.31
N GLU A 703 26.91 20.97 0.13
CA GLU A 703 27.54 22.27 -0.14
C GLU A 703 26.96 23.36 0.79
N THR A 704 25.64 23.39 0.98
CA THR A 704 24.95 24.34 1.87
C THR A 704 25.33 24.14 3.34
N LEU A 705 25.47 22.88 3.80
CA LEU A 705 25.91 22.59 5.17
C LEU A 705 27.35 23.09 5.44
N GLU A 706 28.23 22.98 4.44
CA GLU A 706 29.60 23.48 4.55
C GLU A 706 29.63 25.00 4.68
N ASP A 707 28.80 25.69 3.89
CA ASP A 707 28.63 27.14 3.95
C ASP A 707 28.05 27.60 5.30
N MET A 708 26.99 26.93 5.79
CA MET A 708 26.41 27.22 7.11
C MET A 708 27.41 27.04 8.27
N LEU A 709 28.37 26.12 8.14
CA LEU A 709 29.48 25.97 9.10
C LEU A 709 30.47 27.15 9.00
N GLN A 710 30.79 27.62 7.79
CA GLN A 710 31.68 28.77 7.59
C GLN A 710 31.05 30.08 8.10
N GLU A 711 29.74 30.23 7.95
CA GLU A 711 28.98 31.39 8.46
C GLU A 711 28.69 31.35 9.96
N GLY A 712 28.98 30.23 10.64
CA GLY A 712 28.67 30.05 12.07
C GLY A 712 27.17 29.83 12.37
N LEU A 713 26.36 29.49 11.37
CA LEU A 713 24.95 29.12 11.55
C LEU A 713 24.81 27.70 12.13
N LEU A 714 25.81 26.84 11.87
CA LEU A 714 25.91 25.50 12.41
C LEU A 714 27.13 25.45 13.36
N GLU A 715 26.90 25.17 14.63
CA GLU A 715 27.96 25.12 15.65
C GLU A 715 28.01 23.75 16.34
N GLY A 716 29.20 23.36 16.79
CA GLY A 716 29.41 22.17 17.63
C GLY A 716 29.45 20.83 16.90
N ILE A 717 29.48 20.82 15.56
CA ILE A 717 29.59 19.61 14.72
C ILE A 717 30.49 19.86 13.50
N THR A 718 31.12 18.80 12.98
CA THR A 718 31.91 18.83 11.74
C THR A 718 31.03 18.66 10.50
N HIS A 719 31.56 19.00 9.32
CA HIS A 719 30.85 18.80 8.04
C HIS A 719 30.46 17.33 7.80
N GLY A 720 31.38 16.40 8.06
CA GLY A 720 31.11 14.96 7.93
C GLY A 720 30.02 14.47 8.89
N GLU A 721 30.01 14.95 10.14
CA GLU A 721 28.95 14.65 11.10
C GLU A 721 27.61 15.23 10.65
N ALA A 722 27.59 16.47 10.16
CA ALA A 722 26.39 17.12 9.64
C ALA A 722 25.78 16.35 8.45
N VAL A 723 26.62 15.90 7.51
CA VAL A 723 26.21 15.08 6.36
C VAL A 723 25.63 13.74 6.83
N ASN A 724 26.31 13.04 7.74
CA ASN A 724 25.84 11.75 8.26
C ASN A 724 24.51 11.90 9.03
N ASN A 725 24.39 12.93 9.86
CA ASN A 725 23.17 13.23 10.60
C ASN A 725 22.01 13.56 9.66
N PHE A 726 22.25 14.38 8.62
CA PHE A 726 21.26 14.67 7.60
C PHE A 726 20.77 13.39 6.90
N ASN A 727 21.69 12.55 6.41
CA ASN A 727 21.34 11.30 5.71
C ASN A 727 20.55 10.34 6.62
N LYS A 728 20.95 10.21 7.88
CA LYS A 728 20.26 9.40 8.88
C LYS A 728 18.88 9.95 9.21
N GLY A 729 18.76 11.27 9.39
CA GLY A 729 17.49 11.96 9.67
C GLY A 729 16.50 11.82 8.52
N ILE A 730 16.95 12.04 7.28
CA ILE A 730 16.14 11.81 6.08
C ILE A 730 15.70 10.34 5.99
N THR A 731 16.63 9.39 6.18
CA THR A 731 16.29 7.96 6.08
C THR A 731 15.26 7.55 7.13
N LYS A 732 15.40 7.99 8.39
CA LYS A 732 14.39 7.78 9.44
C LYS A 732 13.04 8.41 9.09
N GLY A 733 13.06 9.66 8.61
CA GLY A 733 11.84 10.35 8.19
C GLY A 733 11.15 9.65 7.03
N VAL A 734 11.91 9.10 6.08
CA VAL A 734 11.37 8.27 4.99
C VAL A 734 10.70 7.04 5.60
N VAL A 735 11.37 6.25 6.44
CA VAL A 735 10.76 5.08 7.11
C VAL A 735 9.47 5.45 7.85
N LYS A 736 9.43 6.61 8.52
CA LYS A 736 8.24 7.14 9.17
C LYS A 736 7.11 7.42 8.16
N ILE A 737 7.40 7.93 6.96
CA ILE A 737 6.39 8.10 5.88
C ILE A 737 5.88 6.74 5.40
N LEU A 738 6.77 5.77 5.17
CA LEU A 738 6.39 4.41 4.75
C LEU A 738 5.44 3.77 5.77
N SER A 739 5.76 3.93 7.05
CA SER A 739 5.00 3.33 8.14
C SER A 739 3.60 3.92 8.29
N LYS A 740 3.31 5.13 7.77
CA LYS A 740 1.96 5.71 7.70
C LYS A 740 1.00 4.84 6.89
N MET A 741 1.49 4.11 5.90
CA MET A 741 0.72 3.16 5.09
C MET A 741 0.88 1.72 5.60
N GLY A 742 1.65 1.50 6.68
CA GLY A 742 2.00 0.18 7.18
C GLY A 742 3.03 -0.57 6.33
N ILE A 743 3.82 0.16 5.52
CA ILE A 743 4.88 -0.45 4.69
C ILE A 743 6.16 -0.51 5.51
N SER A 744 6.81 -1.68 5.54
CA SER A 744 7.99 -1.89 6.39
C SER A 744 9.33 -1.76 5.65
N THR A 745 9.35 -1.79 4.31
CA THR A 745 10.62 -1.82 3.55
C THR A 745 10.71 -0.71 2.50
N ILE A 746 11.90 -0.11 2.37
CA ILE A 746 12.19 0.84 1.27
C ILE A 746 12.04 0.15 -0.09
N GLN A 747 12.42 -1.12 -0.17
CA GLN A 747 12.29 -1.91 -1.39
C GLN A 747 10.84 -2.06 -1.84
N GLY A 748 9.91 -2.42 -0.94
CA GLY A 748 8.48 -2.54 -1.25
C GLY A 748 7.79 -1.20 -1.54
N TYR A 749 8.32 -0.10 -0.99
CA TYR A 749 7.83 1.26 -1.26
C TYR A 749 8.32 1.83 -2.61
N ARG A 750 9.50 1.42 -3.07
CA ARG A 750 10.11 1.95 -4.30
C ARG A 750 9.26 1.63 -5.52
N GLY A 751 8.82 2.67 -6.24
CA GLY A 751 7.92 2.52 -7.40
C GLY A 751 6.45 2.24 -7.04
N ALA A 752 6.08 2.24 -5.75
CA ALA A 752 4.70 2.01 -5.31
C ALA A 752 3.82 3.27 -5.38
N GLN A 753 4.40 4.46 -5.62
CA GLN A 753 3.74 5.74 -5.87
C GLN A 753 2.73 6.20 -4.79
N ILE A 754 2.96 5.94 -3.50
CA ILE A 754 2.02 6.14 -2.36
C ILE A 754 1.67 7.62 -2.09
N PHE A 755 1.07 8.27 -3.09
CA PHE A 755 0.78 9.68 -3.18
C PHE A 755 -0.52 9.91 -3.95
N GLU A 756 -1.13 11.06 -3.70
CA GLU A 756 -2.15 11.67 -4.55
C GLU A 756 -1.65 13.03 -5.04
N CYS A 757 -1.87 13.32 -6.32
CA CYS A 757 -1.66 14.64 -6.88
C CYS A 757 -2.87 15.53 -6.61
N VAL A 758 -2.63 16.77 -6.18
CA VAL A 758 -3.64 17.81 -6.05
C VAL A 758 -3.23 19.00 -6.88
N GLY A 759 -3.94 19.24 -7.99
CA GLY A 759 -3.71 20.38 -8.86
C GLY A 759 -2.80 20.12 -10.06
N ILE A 760 -2.59 18.86 -10.46
CA ILE A 760 -1.88 18.49 -11.70
C ILE A 760 -2.89 17.91 -12.68
N ASN A 761 -2.88 18.34 -13.93
CA ASN A 761 -3.81 17.83 -14.93
C ASN A 761 -3.58 16.33 -15.26
N GLN A 762 -4.63 15.66 -15.75
CA GLN A 762 -4.58 14.22 -16.00
C GLN A 762 -3.60 13.85 -17.13
N GLU A 763 -3.38 14.72 -18.12
CA GLU A 763 -2.44 14.47 -19.23
C GLU A 763 -0.98 14.32 -18.74
N VAL A 764 -0.54 15.21 -17.84
CA VAL A 764 0.80 15.12 -17.22
C VAL A 764 0.90 13.85 -16.37
N VAL A 765 -0.15 13.53 -15.60
CA VAL A 765 -0.17 12.33 -14.76
C VAL A 765 -0.11 11.07 -15.60
N ASP A 766 -0.92 10.94 -16.64
CA ASP A 766 -0.96 9.75 -17.50
C ASP A 766 0.37 9.51 -18.20
N ARG A 767 1.05 10.58 -18.62
CA ARG A 767 2.34 10.48 -19.31
C ARG A 767 3.52 10.23 -18.38
N TYR A 768 3.61 10.99 -17.28
CA TYR A 768 4.82 11.07 -16.46
C TYR A 768 4.69 10.43 -15.07
N PHE A 769 3.49 10.29 -14.53
CA PHE A 769 3.20 9.71 -13.20
C PHE A 769 2.10 8.64 -13.31
N THR A 770 2.23 7.77 -14.31
CA THR A 770 1.16 6.85 -14.73
C THR A 770 0.67 6.04 -13.54
N GLY A 771 -0.64 6.08 -13.25
CA GLY A 771 -1.26 5.35 -12.14
C GLY A 771 -1.42 6.14 -10.84
N THR A 772 -0.95 7.39 -10.77
CA THR A 772 -1.17 8.26 -9.61
C THR A 772 -2.57 8.91 -9.66
N PRO A 773 -3.33 8.95 -8.55
CA PRO A 773 -4.61 9.66 -8.51
C PRO A 773 -4.41 11.17 -8.64
N SER A 774 -5.22 11.83 -9.49
CA SER A 774 -5.31 13.30 -9.55
C SER A 774 -6.76 13.73 -9.72
N ARG A 775 -7.45 13.92 -8.60
CA ARG A 775 -8.90 14.17 -8.58
C ARG A 775 -9.26 15.63 -8.86
N ILE A 776 -8.36 16.53 -8.50
CA ILE A 776 -8.45 17.96 -8.81
C ILE A 776 -7.33 18.25 -9.80
N GLY A 777 -7.70 18.44 -11.07
CA GLY A 777 -6.75 18.84 -12.11
C GLY A 777 -6.22 20.26 -11.91
N GLY A 778 -5.20 20.65 -12.66
CA GLY A 778 -4.63 21.99 -12.59
C GLY A 778 -3.51 22.16 -13.61
N ILE A 779 -2.30 22.38 -13.13
CA ILE A 779 -1.13 22.70 -13.96
C ILE A 779 -0.82 21.60 -14.99
N GLY A 780 -0.37 22.03 -16.16
CA GLY A 780 0.25 21.20 -17.19
C GLY A 780 1.76 21.37 -17.21
N LEU A 781 2.40 20.84 -18.27
CA LEU A 781 3.85 20.97 -18.46
C LEU A 781 4.28 22.44 -18.68
N GLU A 782 3.37 23.27 -19.17
CA GLU A 782 3.61 24.70 -19.40
C GLU A 782 3.83 25.45 -18.10
N GLU A 783 2.91 25.31 -17.15
CA GLU A 783 3.03 25.95 -15.84
C GLU A 783 4.20 25.37 -15.03
N ILE A 784 4.47 24.05 -15.13
CA ILE A 784 5.65 23.44 -14.50
C ILE A 784 6.95 24.09 -15.03
N ALA A 785 7.07 24.24 -16.35
CA ALA A 785 8.21 24.93 -16.94
C ALA A 785 8.27 26.39 -16.47
N LYS A 786 7.12 27.05 -16.36
CA LYS A 786 7.05 28.45 -15.93
C LYS A 786 7.53 28.68 -14.51
N GLU A 787 7.15 27.82 -13.57
CA GLU A 787 7.64 27.90 -12.18
C GLU A 787 9.16 27.73 -12.10
N VAL A 788 9.72 26.83 -12.93
CA VAL A 788 11.18 26.68 -13.06
C VAL A 788 11.82 27.93 -13.64
N GLU A 789 11.24 28.49 -14.71
CA GLU A 789 11.71 29.74 -15.33
C GLU A 789 11.73 30.91 -14.34
N MET A 790 10.73 31.03 -13.48
CA MET A 790 10.65 32.09 -12.47
C MET A 790 11.82 32.03 -11.48
N ARG A 791 12.14 30.83 -10.97
CA ARG A 791 13.29 30.62 -10.08
C ARG A 791 14.62 30.83 -10.80
N HIS A 792 14.73 30.30 -12.02
CA HIS A 792 15.93 30.45 -12.84
C HIS A 792 16.21 31.92 -13.19
N TRP A 793 15.19 32.65 -13.63
CA TRP A 793 15.30 34.08 -13.93
C TRP A 793 15.78 34.86 -12.70
N ARG A 794 15.24 34.58 -11.52
CA ARG A 794 15.67 35.23 -10.28
C ARG A 794 17.17 34.98 -9.98
N ALA A 795 17.66 33.79 -10.28
CA ALA A 795 19.05 33.42 -10.06
C ALA A 795 20.03 34.02 -11.09
N PHE A 796 19.62 34.21 -12.35
CA PHE A 796 20.53 34.55 -13.45
C PHE A 796 20.29 35.93 -14.09
N ASN A 797 19.31 36.68 -13.62
CA ASN A 797 19.04 38.03 -14.12
C ASN A 797 20.04 39.06 -13.55
N ASP A 798 20.63 39.87 -14.43
CA ASP A 798 21.69 40.83 -14.12
C ASP A 798 21.17 42.23 -13.73
N GLN A 799 19.95 42.33 -13.19
CA GLN A 799 19.37 43.65 -12.85
C GLN A 799 20.10 44.31 -11.67
N PRO A 800 20.34 45.65 -11.72
CA PRO A 800 20.87 46.39 -10.57
C PRO A 800 19.96 46.23 -9.35
N GLY A 801 20.53 45.88 -8.19
CA GLY A 801 19.75 45.61 -6.96
C GLY A 801 19.34 44.15 -6.78
N ARG A 802 20.01 43.21 -7.45
CA ARG A 802 19.87 41.77 -7.18
C ARG A 802 20.01 41.51 -5.68
N ASP A 803 19.07 40.74 -5.13
CA ASP A 803 19.08 40.34 -3.73
C ASP A 803 20.36 39.53 -3.46
N LEU A 804 21.13 39.99 -2.47
CA LEU A 804 22.39 39.36 -2.05
C LEU A 804 22.14 38.33 -0.94
N THR A 805 20.86 38.05 -0.64
CA THR A 805 20.46 37.15 0.42
C THR A 805 19.35 36.20 -0.05
N LEU A 806 19.24 35.07 0.63
CA LEU A 806 18.13 34.14 0.40
C LEU A 806 16.80 34.74 0.81
N ASP A 807 15.75 34.30 0.12
CA ASP A 807 14.38 34.61 0.50
C ASP A 807 14.12 34.19 1.93
N SER A 808 13.46 35.06 2.70
CA SER A 808 13.21 34.79 4.11
C SER A 808 12.40 33.51 4.38
N GLY A 809 11.60 33.07 3.39
CA GLY A 809 10.67 31.95 3.48
C GLY A 809 9.51 32.20 4.44
N SER A 810 8.31 31.75 4.08
CA SER A 810 7.11 31.95 4.90
C SER A 810 6.10 30.84 4.67
N VAL A 811 6.54 29.61 4.48
CA VAL A 811 5.62 28.49 4.29
C VAL A 811 5.19 27.94 5.65
N SER A 812 6.11 27.91 6.61
CA SER A 812 5.84 27.36 7.95
C SER A 812 5.26 28.38 8.92
N GLN A 813 5.38 29.68 8.64
CA GLN A 813 4.81 30.73 9.46
C GLN A 813 4.57 32.00 8.65
N TRP A 814 3.54 32.76 9.04
CA TRP A 814 3.26 34.05 8.43
C TRP A 814 4.45 35.01 8.59
N ARG A 815 4.84 35.66 7.48
CA ARG A 815 5.75 36.80 7.46
C ARG A 815 5.17 37.91 6.58
N SER A 816 5.50 39.15 6.92
CA SER A 816 5.13 40.30 6.10
C SER A 816 5.81 40.20 4.72
N GLY A 817 5.02 40.31 3.65
CA GLY A 817 5.52 40.21 2.28
C GLY A 817 5.84 38.79 1.79
N GLY A 818 5.49 37.77 2.58
CA GLY A 818 5.61 36.37 2.18
C GLY A 818 4.32 35.80 1.55
N GLU A 819 4.24 34.47 1.52
CA GLU A 819 3.03 33.70 1.24
C GLU A 819 1.87 34.13 2.14
N GLU A 820 0.66 34.04 1.60
CA GLU A 820 -0.56 34.36 2.33
C GLU A 820 -0.92 33.23 3.33
N HIS A 821 -1.48 33.57 4.50
CA HIS A 821 -1.89 32.58 5.52
C HIS A 821 -3.27 32.88 6.06
N LEU A 822 -4.15 31.87 6.19
CA LEU A 822 -5.51 32.04 6.76
C LEU A 822 -5.49 32.74 8.13
N TYR A 823 -4.46 32.49 8.94
CA TYR A 823 -4.29 33.18 10.21
C TYR A 823 -3.15 34.19 10.11
N ASN A 824 -3.50 35.46 10.24
CA ASN A 824 -2.56 36.58 10.28
C ASN A 824 -2.82 37.48 11.50
N PRO A 825 -1.87 38.36 11.90
CA PRO A 825 -2.02 39.18 13.09
C PRO A 825 -3.33 40.00 13.12
N GLN A 826 -3.73 40.57 11.98
CA GLN A 826 -4.95 41.38 11.89
C GLN A 826 -6.21 40.56 12.15
N SER A 827 -6.35 39.39 11.50
CA SER A 827 -7.50 38.50 11.67
C SER A 827 -7.63 38.02 13.13
N ILE A 828 -6.50 37.65 13.76
CA ILE A 828 -6.46 37.16 15.15
C ILE A 828 -6.84 38.29 16.12
N THR A 829 -6.24 39.48 15.99
CA THR A 829 -6.52 40.61 16.89
C THR A 829 -7.98 41.07 16.78
N THR A 830 -8.53 41.07 15.56
CA THR A 830 -9.93 41.45 15.31
C THR A 830 -10.89 40.46 15.96
N LEU A 831 -10.68 39.15 15.77
CA LEU A 831 -11.51 38.11 16.40
C LEU A 831 -11.44 38.17 17.93
N GLN A 832 -10.23 38.27 18.50
CA GLN A 832 -10.05 38.32 19.95
C GLN A 832 -10.76 39.52 20.56
N SER A 833 -10.65 40.69 19.94
CA SER A 833 -11.25 41.91 20.45
C SER A 833 -12.78 41.87 20.29
N ALA A 834 -13.31 41.25 19.22
CA ALA A 834 -14.75 41.10 19.00
C ALA A 834 -15.38 40.24 20.10
N CYS A 835 -14.76 39.11 20.41
CA CYS A 835 -15.21 38.21 21.47
C CYS A 835 -15.08 38.83 22.87
N ARG A 836 -14.02 39.60 23.15
CA ARG A 836 -13.82 40.24 24.46
C ARG A 836 -14.80 41.38 24.73
N LEU A 837 -15.15 42.16 23.70
CA LEU A 837 -16.05 43.31 23.82
C LEU A 837 -17.53 42.94 23.59
N GLY A 838 -17.81 41.75 23.05
CA GLY A 838 -19.16 41.38 22.62
C GLY A 838 -19.64 42.17 21.39
N ASP A 839 -18.72 42.63 20.54
CA ASP A 839 -19.03 43.48 19.38
C ASP A 839 -19.25 42.66 18.11
N TYR A 840 -20.52 42.47 17.75
CA TYR A 840 -20.90 41.74 16.53
C TYR A 840 -20.50 42.48 15.24
N ARG A 841 -20.43 43.82 15.23
CA ARG A 841 -19.97 44.56 14.03
C ARG A 841 -18.50 44.27 13.77
N MET A 842 -17.71 44.18 14.83
CA MET A 842 -16.30 43.84 14.70
C MET A 842 -16.11 42.36 14.35
N PHE A 843 -16.99 41.47 14.81
CA PHE A 843 -17.04 40.09 14.32
C PHE A 843 -17.34 40.04 12.80
N GLN A 844 -18.26 40.86 12.30
CA GLN A 844 -18.53 40.98 10.85
C GLN A 844 -17.32 41.51 10.07
N GLN A 845 -16.50 42.39 10.65
CA GLN A 845 -15.24 42.81 10.04
C GLN A 845 -14.25 41.65 9.94
N PHE A 846 -14.14 40.83 11.00
CA PHE A 846 -13.34 39.61 10.97
C PHE A 846 -13.83 38.64 9.90
N THR A 847 -15.13 38.31 9.86
CA THR A 847 -15.66 37.35 8.88
C THR A 847 -15.47 37.85 7.46
N LYS A 848 -15.70 39.14 7.20
CA LYS A 848 -15.44 39.74 5.89
C LYS A 848 -13.96 39.60 5.50
N ALA A 849 -13.03 39.92 6.40
CA ALA A 849 -11.60 39.79 6.14
C ALA A 849 -11.21 38.32 5.86
N THR A 850 -11.75 37.36 6.60
CA THR A 850 -11.52 35.93 6.38
C THR A 850 -12.15 35.42 5.08
N ASP A 851 -13.34 35.89 4.70
CA ASP A 851 -13.99 35.52 3.45
C ASP A 851 -13.24 36.08 2.24
N ASP A 852 -12.88 37.36 2.29
CA ASP A 852 -12.04 38.01 1.27
C ASP A 852 -10.68 37.30 1.15
N GLN A 853 -10.09 36.88 2.28
CA GLN A 853 -8.85 36.12 2.29
C GLN A 853 -9.01 34.69 1.75
N THR A 854 -10.14 34.02 2.04
CA THR A 854 -10.45 32.69 1.51
C THR A 854 -10.49 32.73 -0.03
N GLN A 855 -10.99 33.83 -0.59
CA GLN A 855 -10.96 34.09 -2.03
C GLN A 855 -9.56 34.45 -2.52
N LYS A 856 -8.79 35.26 -1.78
CA LYS A 856 -7.41 35.65 -2.12
C LYS A 856 -6.45 34.46 -2.14
N LEU A 857 -6.50 33.61 -1.11
CA LEU A 857 -5.77 32.32 -1.02
C LEU A 857 -6.26 31.29 -2.04
N LYS A 858 -7.40 31.58 -2.70
CA LYS A 858 -8.05 30.71 -3.69
C LYS A 858 -8.35 29.31 -3.17
N THR A 859 -8.55 29.13 -1.85
CA THR A 859 -8.84 27.80 -1.26
C THR A 859 -9.97 27.11 -2.03
N ILE A 860 -10.02 25.77 -2.04
CA ILE A 860 -11.04 25.04 -2.82
C ILE A 860 -12.46 25.57 -2.57
N ARG A 861 -12.82 25.84 -1.31
CA ARG A 861 -14.13 26.42 -0.96
C ARG A 861 -14.30 27.87 -1.45
N GLY A 862 -13.24 28.66 -1.51
CA GLY A 862 -13.24 30.03 -2.03
C GLY A 862 -13.46 30.11 -3.54
N LEU A 863 -13.21 29.02 -4.27
CA LEU A 863 -13.52 28.91 -5.71
C LEU A 863 -15.01 28.60 -5.97
N LEU A 864 -15.79 28.30 -4.94
CA LEU A 864 -17.20 27.98 -5.03
C LEU A 864 -18.06 29.21 -4.70
N LYS A 865 -19.21 29.34 -5.39
CA LYS A 865 -20.22 30.35 -5.08
C LYS A 865 -21.59 29.71 -4.91
N PHE A 866 -22.38 30.23 -3.98
CA PHE A 866 -23.77 29.82 -3.82
C PHE A 866 -24.59 30.28 -5.03
N LYS A 867 -25.46 29.39 -5.54
CA LYS A 867 -26.44 29.76 -6.55
C LYS A 867 -27.52 30.63 -5.89
N ALA A 868 -27.85 31.76 -6.50
CA ALA A 868 -28.90 32.64 -6.01
C ALA A 868 -30.26 31.91 -5.90
N ALA A 869 -30.95 32.11 -4.78
CA ALA A 869 -32.29 31.61 -4.50
C ALA A 869 -33.15 32.78 -3.97
N ALA A 870 -34.48 32.59 -3.91
CA ALA A 870 -35.37 33.58 -3.31
C ALA A 870 -35.06 33.72 -1.81
N PRO A 871 -34.70 34.93 -1.31
CA PRO A 871 -34.41 35.13 0.09
C PRO A 871 -35.68 34.98 0.93
N ILE A 872 -35.54 34.41 2.13
CA ILE A 872 -36.58 34.36 3.15
C ILE A 872 -36.28 35.39 4.25
N PRO A 873 -37.29 35.82 5.02
CA PRO A 873 -37.08 36.60 6.23
C PRO A 873 -36.20 35.86 7.25
N LEU A 874 -35.39 36.58 8.03
CA LEU A 874 -34.44 35.98 8.98
C LEU A 874 -35.17 35.24 10.11
N GLU A 875 -36.37 35.68 10.47
CA GLU A 875 -37.26 35.06 11.44
C GLU A 875 -37.77 33.67 11.02
N GLU A 876 -37.69 33.32 9.73
CA GLU A 876 -38.01 31.97 9.24
C GLU A 876 -36.82 31.01 9.32
N VAL A 877 -35.60 31.52 9.55
CA VAL A 877 -34.40 30.70 9.73
C VAL A 877 -34.43 30.03 11.10
N GLU A 878 -33.88 28.81 11.19
CA GLU A 878 -33.76 28.13 12.48
C GLU A 878 -33.04 28.99 13.54
N SER A 879 -33.44 28.86 14.80
CA SER A 879 -32.92 29.72 15.88
C SER A 879 -31.43 29.49 16.14
N VAL A 880 -30.76 30.49 16.72
CA VAL A 880 -29.34 30.40 17.08
C VAL A 880 -29.09 29.23 18.02
N GLU A 881 -29.97 28.99 18.99
CA GLU A 881 -29.89 27.87 19.93
C GLU A 881 -30.01 26.50 19.24
N SER A 882 -30.72 26.41 18.11
CA SER A 882 -30.76 25.21 17.27
C SER A 882 -29.41 25.00 16.57
N ILE A 883 -28.86 26.06 15.97
CA ILE A 883 -27.60 26.01 15.23
C ILE A 883 -26.42 25.68 16.14
N LEU A 884 -26.34 26.31 17.31
CA LEU A 884 -25.23 26.13 18.27
C LEU A 884 -25.08 24.68 18.76
N LYS A 885 -26.17 23.90 18.79
CA LYS A 885 -26.12 22.46 19.13
C LYS A 885 -25.33 21.62 18.12
N ARG A 886 -25.18 22.11 16.88
CA ARG A 886 -24.39 21.46 15.83
C ARG A 886 -22.89 21.74 15.99
N PHE A 887 -22.52 22.76 16.76
CA PHE A 887 -21.12 23.14 16.94
C PHE A 887 -20.42 22.23 17.94
N LYS A 888 -19.20 21.84 17.58
CA LYS A 888 -18.30 21.08 18.43
C LYS A 888 -16.95 21.76 18.47
N THR A 889 -16.33 21.88 19.64
CA THR A 889 -14.92 22.29 19.70
C THR A 889 -14.05 21.12 19.24
N GLY A 890 -12.95 21.42 18.55
CA GLY A 890 -11.98 20.40 18.15
C GLY A 890 -11.43 19.61 19.34
N ALA A 891 -10.98 18.39 19.07
CA ALA A 891 -10.37 17.50 20.05
C ALA A 891 -8.94 17.94 20.38
N MET A 892 -8.77 18.72 21.45
CA MET A 892 -7.46 19.22 21.89
C MET A 892 -7.14 18.65 23.27
N SER A 893 -6.04 17.89 23.37
CA SER A 893 -5.74 17.15 24.59
C SER A 893 -5.38 18.04 25.79
N PHE A 894 -5.81 17.64 26.98
CA PHE A 894 -5.21 18.15 28.21
C PHE A 894 -3.70 17.79 28.23
N GLY A 895 -2.86 18.82 28.29
CA GLY A 895 -1.41 18.74 28.12
C GLY A 895 -0.90 19.36 26.82
N SER A 896 -1.64 19.26 25.71
CA SER A 896 -1.34 20.11 24.54
C SER A 896 -1.77 21.55 24.81
N ILE A 897 -2.95 21.73 25.40
CA ILE A 897 -3.46 23.00 25.94
C ILE A 897 -3.49 22.96 27.48
N SER A 898 -3.57 24.13 28.11
CA SER A 898 -3.64 24.25 29.57
C SER A 898 -4.96 23.74 30.14
N GLN A 899 -5.02 23.53 31.45
CA GLN A 899 -6.25 23.12 32.15
C GLN A 899 -7.34 24.18 31.97
N GLU A 900 -6.98 25.45 32.13
CA GLU A 900 -7.88 26.60 32.05
C GLU A 900 -8.50 26.71 30.65
N ALA A 901 -7.69 26.57 29.61
CA ALA A 901 -8.18 26.58 28.24
C ALA A 901 -9.14 25.41 27.98
N HIS A 902 -8.77 24.21 28.44
CA HIS A 902 -9.56 23.00 28.24
C HIS A 902 -10.90 23.05 28.99
N GLU A 903 -10.90 23.49 30.24
CA GLU A 903 -12.12 23.63 31.06
C GLU A 903 -13.01 24.77 30.54
N THR A 904 -12.43 25.88 30.09
CA THR A 904 -13.18 27.01 29.52
C THR A 904 -13.98 26.57 28.29
N LEU A 905 -13.38 25.77 27.40
CA LEU A 905 -14.08 25.22 26.24
C LEU A 905 -15.24 24.31 26.64
N ALA A 906 -15.05 23.45 27.65
CA ALA A 906 -16.11 22.57 28.14
C ALA A 906 -17.27 23.34 28.74
N ILE A 907 -16.99 24.31 29.62
CA ILE A 907 -18.01 25.18 30.21
C ILE A 907 -18.78 25.92 29.12
N ALA A 908 -18.08 26.53 28.17
CA ALA A 908 -18.70 27.30 27.09
C ALA A 908 -19.65 26.43 26.26
N MET A 909 -19.21 25.25 25.80
CA MET A 909 -20.03 24.36 24.98
C MET A 909 -21.23 23.80 25.74
N ASN A 910 -21.06 23.44 27.01
CA ASN A 910 -22.15 22.97 27.86
C ASN A 910 -23.21 24.06 28.09
N ARG A 911 -22.82 25.33 28.24
CA ARG A 911 -23.76 26.45 28.38
C ARG A 911 -24.61 26.68 27.13
N ILE A 912 -24.03 26.51 25.94
CA ILE A 912 -24.74 26.73 24.66
C ILE A 912 -25.41 25.46 24.09
N GLY A 913 -25.31 24.33 24.78
CA GLY A 913 -25.87 23.05 24.33
C GLY A 913 -25.13 22.39 23.16
N GLY A 914 -23.93 22.87 22.83
CA GLY A 914 -23.03 22.18 21.90
C GLY A 914 -22.15 21.16 22.62
N LYS A 915 -21.09 20.66 21.96
CA LYS A 915 -20.22 19.62 22.55
C LYS A 915 -18.75 20.02 22.55
N SER A 916 -18.07 19.88 23.69
CA SER A 916 -16.60 19.88 23.73
C SER A 916 -16.04 18.46 23.71
N ASN A 917 -14.75 18.33 23.40
CA ASN A 917 -14.06 17.06 23.27
C ASN A 917 -12.78 17.05 24.12
N THR A 918 -12.48 15.93 24.78
CA THR A 918 -11.30 15.76 25.66
C THR A 918 -9.96 15.72 24.93
N GLY A 919 -9.97 15.41 23.63
CA GLY A 919 -8.77 14.92 22.95
C GLY A 919 -8.19 13.68 23.63
N GLU A 920 -6.92 13.37 23.33
CA GLU A 920 -6.22 12.17 23.80
C GLU A 920 -5.68 12.26 25.23
N GLY A 921 -6.05 13.29 26.00
CA GLY A 921 -5.37 13.63 27.27
C GLY A 921 -5.92 12.95 28.51
N GLY A 922 -7.02 12.20 28.39
CA GLY A 922 -7.88 11.84 29.51
C GLY A 922 -8.66 13.05 30.05
N GLU A 923 -9.45 12.82 31.10
CA GLU A 923 -10.19 13.88 31.79
C GLU A 923 -10.24 13.59 33.30
N ASP A 924 -10.01 14.61 34.13
CA ASP A 924 -10.08 14.46 35.59
C ASP A 924 -11.54 14.21 36.03
N PRO A 925 -11.82 13.13 36.79
CA PRO A 925 -13.15 12.82 37.32
C PRO A 925 -13.81 13.96 38.11
N ALA A 926 -13.03 14.87 38.72
CA ALA A 926 -13.58 16.03 39.43
C ALA A 926 -14.44 16.93 38.52
N ARG A 927 -14.20 16.88 37.20
CA ARG A 927 -14.93 17.67 36.20
C ARG A 927 -16.33 17.13 35.89
N PHE A 928 -16.66 15.92 36.33
CA PHE A 928 -17.93 15.26 36.01
C PHE A 928 -19.11 15.80 36.85
N VAL A 929 -18.80 16.51 37.93
CA VAL A 929 -19.78 17.12 38.82
C VAL A 929 -19.98 18.58 38.43
N LYS A 930 -21.24 19.02 38.44
CA LYS A 930 -21.58 20.44 38.24
C LYS A 930 -21.09 21.28 39.42
N GLU A 931 -20.54 22.43 39.12
CA GLU A 931 -20.13 23.40 40.13
C GLU A 931 -21.34 24.13 40.73
N ALA A 932 -21.15 24.77 41.87
CA ALA A 932 -22.22 25.48 42.59
C ALA A 932 -22.84 26.64 41.77
N ASN A 933 -22.10 27.19 40.81
CA ASN A 933 -22.57 28.24 39.90
C ASN A 933 -23.37 27.69 38.69
N GLY A 934 -23.56 26.36 38.60
CA GLY A 934 -24.25 25.68 37.51
C GLY A 934 -23.37 25.27 36.33
N ASP A 935 -22.08 25.64 36.33
CA ASP A 935 -21.15 25.26 35.27
C ASP A 935 -20.81 23.77 35.33
N LEU A 936 -20.57 23.20 34.15
CA LEU A 936 -20.09 21.84 34.01
C LEU A 936 -18.78 21.84 33.22
N LYS A 937 -17.72 21.35 33.86
CA LYS A 937 -16.39 21.24 33.26
C LYS A 937 -16.18 19.95 32.46
N ARG A 938 -17.12 19.02 32.50
CA ARG A 938 -17.10 17.75 31.76
C ARG A 938 -17.16 18.00 30.26
N SER A 939 -16.26 17.41 29.48
CA SER A 939 -16.43 17.38 28.03
C SER A 939 -17.50 16.38 27.61
N ALA A 940 -18.44 16.79 26.75
CA ALA A 940 -19.52 15.93 26.27
C ALA A 940 -19.00 14.75 25.43
N THR A 941 -18.05 15.00 24.54
CA THR A 941 -17.39 13.97 23.74
C THR A 941 -16.11 13.48 24.44
N LYS A 942 -15.96 12.16 24.55
CA LYS A 942 -14.76 11.50 25.07
C LYS A 942 -14.04 10.80 23.94
N GLN A 943 -12.75 11.08 23.78
CA GLN A 943 -11.95 10.46 22.72
C GLN A 943 -11.31 9.16 23.20
N VAL A 944 -11.28 8.15 22.33
CA VAL A 944 -10.53 6.90 22.46
C VAL A 944 -9.51 6.89 21.31
N ALA A 945 -8.24 7.05 21.64
CA ALA A 945 -7.11 7.09 20.70
C ALA A 945 -6.10 5.97 21.01
N SER A 946 -5.14 5.73 20.12
CA SER A 946 -4.19 4.60 20.17
C SER A 946 -3.50 4.40 21.53
N GLY A 947 -3.04 5.47 22.18
CA GLY A 947 -2.37 5.39 23.49
C GLY A 947 -3.29 5.07 24.68
N ARG A 948 -4.62 5.07 24.50
CA ARG A 948 -5.64 4.84 25.55
C ARG A 948 -5.44 5.66 26.84
N PHE A 949 -4.80 6.82 26.74
CA PHE A 949 -4.50 7.65 27.91
C PHE A 949 -5.78 8.08 28.63
N GLY A 950 -5.85 7.78 29.92
CA GLY A 950 -6.99 8.11 30.77
C GLY A 950 -8.28 7.34 30.50
N VAL A 951 -8.31 6.45 29.50
CA VAL A 951 -9.50 5.66 29.14
C VAL A 951 -9.75 4.59 30.21
N ASN A 952 -10.91 4.64 30.85
CA ASN A 952 -11.38 3.67 31.84
C ASN A 952 -12.92 3.68 31.89
N SER A 953 -13.53 2.73 32.58
CA SER A 953 -14.99 2.63 32.68
C SER A 953 -15.66 3.94 33.15
N HIS A 954 -15.12 4.57 34.21
CA HIS A 954 -15.65 5.83 34.72
C HIS A 954 -15.54 6.99 33.72
N TYR A 955 -14.49 7.03 32.90
CA TYR A 955 -14.34 7.99 31.81
C TYR A 955 -15.38 7.77 30.70
N LEU A 956 -15.59 6.51 30.29
CA LEU A 956 -16.49 6.16 29.17
C LEU A 956 -17.96 6.40 29.52
N VAL A 957 -18.41 6.04 30.74
CA VAL A 957 -19.81 6.24 31.16
C VAL A 957 -20.17 7.72 31.38
N ASN A 958 -19.17 8.62 31.42
CA ASN A 958 -19.35 10.06 31.55
C ASN A 958 -19.21 10.80 30.20
N ALA A 959 -19.53 10.10 29.09
CA ALA A 959 -19.59 10.63 27.74
C ALA A 959 -21.05 10.72 27.25
N ASP A 960 -21.36 11.77 26.49
CA ASP A 960 -22.57 11.80 25.65
C ASP A 960 -22.27 11.29 24.22
N GLU A 961 -20.98 11.23 23.86
CA GLU A 961 -20.48 10.75 22.57
C GLU A 961 -19.07 10.17 22.75
N LEU A 962 -18.82 8.99 22.19
CA LEU A 962 -17.48 8.41 22.10
C LEU A 962 -16.92 8.66 20.70
N GLN A 963 -15.68 9.16 20.64
CA GLN A 963 -14.97 9.36 19.39
C GLN A 963 -13.77 8.43 19.32
N ILE A 964 -13.81 7.43 18.45
CA ILE A 964 -12.64 6.64 18.07
C ILE A 964 -11.80 7.49 17.11
N LYS A 965 -10.58 7.83 17.53
CA LYS A 965 -9.70 8.70 16.74
C LYS A 965 -8.71 7.86 15.94
N MET A 966 -9.04 7.60 14.67
CA MET A 966 -8.13 6.93 13.75
C MET A 966 -6.93 7.80 13.34
N ALA A 967 -7.17 9.08 13.02
CA ALA A 967 -6.13 9.99 12.53
C ALA A 967 -6.47 11.47 12.81
N GLN A 968 -5.53 12.37 12.52
CA GLN A 968 -5.74 13.82 12.49
C GLN A 968 -5.07 14.44 11.26
N GLY A 969 -5.67 15.50 10.70
CA GLY A 969 -5.18 16.12 9.45
C GLY A 969 -3.76 16.70 9.53
N ALA A 970 -3.27 17.09 10.70
CA ALA A 970 -1.91 17.63 10.84
C ALA A 970 -0.81 16.57 10.75
N LYS A 971 -1.13 15.30 11.03
CA LYS A 971 -0.18 14.18 11.03
C LYS A 971 -0.92 12.85 10.85
N PRO A 972 -1.50 12.62 9.66
CA PRO A 972 -2.23 11.40 9.42
C PRO A 972 -1.26 10.20 9.35
N GLY A 973 -1.71 9.03 9.78
CA GLY A 973 -0.89 7.81 9.86
C GLY A 973 0.14 7.81 11.00
N GLU A 974 0.07 8.75 11.94
CA GLU A 974 0.97 8.87 13.10
C GLU A 974 0.22 9.01 14.42
N GLY A 975 0.91 8.72 15.52
CA GLY A 975 0.38 8.88 16.88
C GLY A 975 0.41 10.31 17.42
N GLY A 976 -0.38 10.54 18.48
CA GLY A 976 -0.28 11.73 19.32
C GLY A 976 1.13 11.91 19.90
N GLN A 977 1.55 13.16 20.08
CA GLN A 977 2.88 13.47 20.64
C GLN A 977 2.72 14.53 21.72
N LEU A 978 3.31 14.29 22.89
CA LEU A 978 3.42 15.26 23.98
C LEU A 978 4.86 15.27 24.50
N PRO A 979 5.60 16.38 24.34
CA PRO A 979 6.97 16.48 24.84
C PRO A 979 7.06 16.27 26.35
N GLY A 980 8.12 15.62 26.82
CA GLY A 980 8.30 15.28 28.24
C GLY A 980 8.26 16.48 29.18
N GLY A 981 8.78 17.63 28.74
CA GLY A 981 8.72 18.89 29.49
C GLY A 981 7.31 19.45 29.72
N LYS A 982 6.29 18.91 29.03
CA LYS A 982 4.87 19.24 29.27
C LYS A 982 4.14 18.19 30.11
N VAL A 983 4.78 17.09 30.48
CA VAL A 983 4.16 15.99 31.25
C VAL A 983 4.32 16.23 32.74
N PHE A 984 3.64 17.26 33.23
CA PHE A 984 3.57 17.59 34.66
C PHE A 984 2.87 16.50 35.49
N PRO A 985 3.07 16.43 36.82
CA PRO A 985 2.49 15.37 37.66
C PRO A 985 0.97 15.20 37.53
N TRP A 986 0.22 16.30 37.35
CA TRP A 986 -1.24 16.23 37.16
C TRP A 986 -1.64 15.73 35.76
N ILE A 987 -0.86 16.02 34.72
CA ILE A 987 -1.05 15.43 33.38
C ILE A 987 -0.71 13.94 33.40
N ALA A 988 0.40 13.59 34.06
CA ALA A 988 0.81 12.22 34.27
C ALA A 988 -0.27 11.40 34.99
N LYS A 989 -0.89 11.98 36.03
CA LYS A 989 -2.03 11.41 36.76
C LYS A 989 -3.25 11.21 35.85
N ALA A 990 -3.64 12.22 35.08
CA ALA A 990 -4.80 12.13 34.18
C ALA A 990 -4.61 11.04 33.10
N ARG A 991 -3.37 10.88 32.61
CA ARG A 991 -3.01 9.90 31.58
C ARG A 991 -2.59 8.54 32.13
N ARG A 992 -2.42 8.41 33.45
CA ARG A 992 -1.89 7.21 34.15
C ARG A 992 -0.49 6.81 33.65
N THR A 993 0.40 7.79 33.57
CA THR A 993 1.79 7.63 33.08
C THR A 993 2.80 8.29 34.04
N THR A 994 4.08 8.30 33.65
CA THR A 994 5.19 8.86 34.43
C THR A 994 5.43 10.33 34.09
N ALA A 995 5.59 11.18 35.10
CA ALA A 995 5.89 12.60 34.91
C ALA A 995 7.28 12.81 34.28
N GLY A 996 7.41 13.82 33.41
CA GLY A 996 8.66 14.19 32.72
C GLY A 996 9.02 13.32 31.50
N VAL A 997 8.32 12.20 31.27
CA VAL A 997 8.59 11.29 30.14
C VAL A 997 7.78 11.71 28.91
N GLY A 998 8.44 11.83 27.76
CA GLY A 998 7.76 12.13 26.49
C GLY A 998 6.77 11.04 26.10
N LEU A 999 5.58 11.44 25.65
CA LEU A 999 4.51 10.51 25.25
C LEU A 999 4.33 10.56 23.74
N ILE A 1000 4.77 9.52 23.06
CA ILE A 1000 4.49 9.28 21.65
C ILE A 1000 3.50 8.11 21.62
N SER A 1001 2.23 8.36 21.28
CA SER A 1001 1.26 7.28 21.12
C SER A 1001 1.69 6.37 19.98
N PRO A 1002 1.39 5.06 20.01
CA PRO A 1002 1.52 4.22 18.83
C PRO A 1002 0.76 4.83 17.65
N PRO A 1003 1.26 4.72 16.40
CA PRO A 1003 0.49 5.12 15.23
C PRO A 1003 -0.84 4.35 15.09
N PRO A 1004 -0.87 3.01 15.21
CA PRO A 1004 -2.12 2.26 15.10
C PRO A 1004 -2.83 2.13 16.45
N HIS A 1005 -4.13 1.84 16.37
CA HIS A 1005 -4.84 1.19 17.46
C HIS A 1005 -4.48 -0.30 17.43
N HIS A 1006 -3.83 -0.84 18.47
CA HIS A 1006 -3.44 -2.27 18.49
C HIS A 1006 -4.62 -3.25 18.61
N ASP A 1007 -5.84 -2.72 18.76
CA ASP A 1007 -7.12 -3.42 18.71
C ASP A 1007 -7.92 -3.08 17.43
N ILE A 1008 -7.31 -2.40 16.44
CA ILE A 1008 -7.91 -2.13 15.12
C ILE A 1008 -6.86 -2.35 14.04
N TYR A 1009 -6.84 -3.53 13.44
CA TYR A 1009 -5.97 -3.86 12.30
C TYR A 1009 -6.74 -4.07 10.99
N SER A 1010 -8.06 -3.96 11.03
CA SER A 1010 -8.97 -4.14 9.90
C SER A 1010 -10.34 -3.54 10.23
N ILE A 1011 -11.25 -3.51 9.25
CA ILE A 1011 -12.62 -2.98 9.42
C ILE A 1011 -13.44 -3.79 10.43
N GLU A 1012 -13.26 -5.11 10.47
CA GLU A 1012 -13.93 -5.99 11.42
C GLU A 1012 -13.45 -5.76 12.86
N ASP A 1013 -12.17 -5.40 13.05
CA ASP A 1013 -11.66 -5.05 14.38
C ASP A 1013 -12.19 -3.68 14.83
N LEU A 1014 -12.43 -2.75 13.90
CA LEU A 1014 -13.13 -1.50 14.21
C LEU A 1014 -14.59 -1.76 14.61
N ALA A 1015 -15.27 -2.67 13.91
CA ALA A 1015 -16.64 -3.06 14.23
C ALA A 1015 -16.72 -3.66 15.65
N GLU A 1016 -15.76 -4.49 16.02
CA GLU A 1016 -15.64 -5.05 17.38
C GLU A 1016 -15.41 -3.97 18.44
N LEU A 1017 -14.61 -2.94 18.17
CA LEU A 1017 -14.41 -1.84 19.12
C LEU A 1017 -15.67 -0.94 19.26
N ILE A 1018 -16.53 -0.91 18.25
CA ILE A 1018 -17.80 -0.17 18.28
C ILE A 1018 -18.85 -0.91 19.10
N HIS A 1019 -18.83 -2.24 19.07
CA HIS A 1019 -19.71 -3.12 19.86
C HIS A 1019 -19.45 -2.96 21.36
#